data_AF-A0A954DH85-F1
#
_entry.id   AF-A0A954DH85-F1
#
_cell.length_a   1.000
_cell.length_b   1.000
_cell.length_c   1.000
_cell.angle_alpha   90.00
_cell.angle_beta   90.00
_cell.angle_gamma   90.00
#
_symmetry.space_group_name_H-M   'P 1'
#
loop_
_entity.id
_entity.type
_entity.pdbx_description
1 polymer ?
#
loop_
_entity_poly.entity_id
_entity_poly.type
_entity_poly.pdbx_seq_one_letter_code
_entity_poly.pdbx_strand_id
1 'polypeptide(L)'
;MSLRFVALRLTTLVAPLVASCVVAGVTAARAQPQQNEKNDAKTDDAKTDDAAKNDAAKSRLERPLMPVPVYPLRHRGSIEISIDGSLHEWPAGLPAIELSDIRQLSGTAFGAMRGESDFSARGAGLWDEETLYLFFLVRDDWGRPFDTRLNLPDRMIVPPADALTLFFDPKRDTRSYGPYEGRADDREFWVGMTDGGGTLVVAWQRFKALASRPDKTRARMLYDAKKHVFTIEMAIPWREISPDFEAKDGAAIDTQIILDDFDAPTDTLPQTRIGWTFGSSPVLDPAIYGTFVLVKNDWQAKFSPEAPAHPRAKHPKLPDDTFWISLRKDLAAIQARPGRDGITGRRYDLLRALDDRLATYPVLDAQECYKLLQREMPREVSGYLRNGPFYFQDLVMRELLRALEGDRKPTHREIIALPGRGFFYRTPDGEVLLSPSALHTHRLLPIVSAVLFAASRDPMQRQDPTTVRARQQKIPVLAHLSFHVPGRGALDLPDLVKPGSETKVGTGLVIRALADIDERGRVPMTMGYQITDSHGFTLVAPALSARPEHVQLPDSADGRIDVLVLDPDHEMADDFVSKFRPRLTILEGFLDVRRWLDDSRPRSHRLDEVEPAIERFEKLGTQVLLLTPGQRFVLPGSDD
;
A
#
# COMPACT_ATOMS: atom_id res chain seq x y z
N MET A 1 -44.87 2.30 31.90
CA MET A 1 -44.41 0.90 32.11
C MET A 1 -42.93 0.96 32.42
N SER A 2 -42.57 0.53 33.63
CA SER A 2 -41.24 0.62 34.23
C SER A 2 -40.47 -0.68 33.95
N LEU A 3 -39.21 -0.59 33.51
CA LEU A 3 -38.31 -1.73 33.47
C LEU A 3 -36.98 -1.36 34.11
N ARG A 4 -36.65 -2.18 35.11
CA ARG A 4 -35.67 -1.98 36.17
C ARG A 4 -34.28 -2.46 35.74
N PHE A 5 -33.27 -1.69 36.13
CA PHE A 5 -31.88 -2.11 36.22
C PHE A 5 -31.70 -3.18 37.29
N VAL A 6 -31.00 -4.27 36.97
CA VAL A 6 -30.45 -5.22 37.94
C VAL A 6 -28.93 -5.02 37.98
N ALA A 7 -28.46 -4.50 39.10
CA ALA A 7 -27.04 -4.46 39.45
C ALA A 7 -26.72 -5.70 40.29
N LEU A 8 -25.71 -6.48 39.89
CA LEU A 8 -25.12 -7.52 40.74
C LEU A 8 -23.78 -7.02 41.28
N ARG A 9 -23.74 -6.78 42.60
CA ARG A 9 -22.51 -6.68 43.39
C ARG A 9 -22.08 -8.08 43.80
N LEU A 10 -20.79 -8.40 43.68
CA LEU A 10 -20.16 -9.40 44.53
C LEU A 10 -18.83 -8.85 45.05
N THR A 11 -18.64 -8.96 46.36
CA THR A 11 -17.48 -8.48 47.11
C THR A 11 -17.14 -9.54 48.16
N THR A 12 -16.00 -10.22 48.07
CA THR A 12 -15.18 -10.77 49.18
C THR A 12 -13.92 -11.42 48.55
N LEU A 13 -12.65 -10.99 48.71
CA LEU A 13 -11.71 -10.79 49.84
C LEU A 13 -10.96 -12.07 50.34
N VAL A 14 -9.61 -12.04 50.18
CA VAL A 14 -8.50 -12.68 50.96
C VAL A 14 -8.25 -14.19 50.72
N ALA A 15 -7.05 -14.77 50.55
CA ALA A 15 -5.64 -14.46 50.88
C ALA A 15 -4.63 -15.25 49.98
N PRO A 16 -3.31 -14.98 50.07
CA PRO A 16 -2.25 -15.56 49.22
C PRO A 16 -1.58 -16.80 49.84
N LEU A 17 -0.95 -17.63 49.00
CA LEU A 17 -0.08 -18.72 49.44
C LEU A 17 1.26 -18.67 48.70
N VAL A 18 2.32 -18.46 49.49
CA VAL A 18 3.74 -18.57 49.14
C VAL A 18 4.25 -19.90 49.70
N ALA A 19 4.92 -20.69 48.85
CA ALA A 19 5.97 -21.67 49.20
C ALA A 19 6.64 -22.09 47.87
N SER A 20 7.83 -21.59 47.54
CA SER A 20 9.14 -22.17 47.86
C SER A 20 9.36 -23.57 47.27
N CYS A 21 10.16 -23.63 46.20
CA CYS A 21 11.13 -24.71 45.99
C CYS A 21 12.41 -24.14 45.35
N VAL A 22 13.53 -24.65 45.85
CA VAL A 22 14.90 -24.17 45.77
C VAL A 22 15.69 -25.00 44.76
N VAL A 23 16.45 -24.30 43.92
CA VAL A 23 17.82 -24.56 43.40
C VAL A 23 18.19 -25.95 42.86
N ALA A 24 18.54 -25.97 41.57
CA ALA A 24 19.79 -26.48 41.00
C ALA A 24 19.93 -25.84 39.60
N GLY A 25 21.01 -25.17 39.16
CA GLY A 25 22.40 -25.22 39.56
C GLY A 25 23.23 -25.71 38.37
N VAL A 26 23.53 -24.87 37.37
CA VAL A 26 24.67 -25.06 36.47
C VAL A 26 25.27 -23.70 36.09
N THR A 27 26.38 -23.41 36.75
CA THR A 27 27.38 -22.41 36.41
C THR A 27 28.24 -22.89 35.23
N ALA A 28 28.46 -22.04 34.23
CA ALA A 28 29.65 -22.12 33.38
C ALA A 28 30.20 -20.70 33.16
N ALA A 29 31.28 -20.41 33.87
CA ALA A 29 32.15 -19.27 33.66
C ALA A 29 33.28 -19.64 32.69
N ARG A 30 34.01 -18.59 32.27
CA ARG A 30 35.28 -18.54 31.51
C ARG A 30 35.13 -18.40 29.98
N ALA A 31 35.90 -17.56 29.28
CA ALA A 31 36.97 -16.65 29.68
C ALA A 31 37.25 -15.68 28.50
N GLN A 32 37.74 -14.48 28.82
CA GLN A 32 38.57 -13.70 27.89
C GLN A 32 39.93 -14.41 27.68
N PRO A 33 40.59 -14.13 26.56
CA PRO A 33 41.90 -13.51 26.73
C PRO A 33 42.14 -12.33 25.78
N GLN A 34 42.75 -11.28 26.33
CA GLN A 34 43.65 -10.41 25.57
C GLN A 34 44.98 -11.13 25.41
N GLN A 35 45.57 -11.10 24.21
CA GLN A 35 47.01 -10.89 24.06
C GLN A 35 47.35 -10.38 22.66
N ASN A 36 48.11 -9.28 22.65
CA ASN A 36 48.87 -8.76 21.53
C ASN A 36 49.90 -9.78 21.07
N GLU A 37 50.04 -9.99 19.77
CA GLU A 37 51.34 -10.21 19.15
C GLU A 37 51.34 -9.74 17.69
N LYS A 38 52.39 -8.99 17.35
CA LYS A 38 52.73 -8.51 16.01
C LYS A 38 52.95 -9.70 15.08
N ASN A 39 52.46 -9.63 13.85
CA ASN A 39 53.14 -10.23 12.70
C ASN A 39 52.74 -9.54 11.39
N ASP A 40 53.75 -8.97 10.75
CA ASP A 40 53.77 -8.56 9.36
C ASP A 40 53.67 -9.80 8.45
N ALA A 41 52.57 -9.98 7.72
CA ALA A 41 52.52 -10.89 6.58
C ALA A 41 51.36 -10.54 5.61
N LYS A 42 51.76 -9.94 4.50
CA LYS A 42 51.24 -10.09 3.12
C LYS A 42 49.75 -10.40 2.90
N THR A 43 49.08 -9.37 2.38
CA THR A 43 48.05 -9.40 1.34
C THR A 43 47.95 -10.70 0.52
N ASP A 44 46.89 -11.48 0.71
CA ASP A 44 46.29 -12.34 -0.34
C ASP A 44 44.84 -12.80 -0.05
N ASP A 45 44.25 -12.49 1.12
CA ASP A 45 42.88 -12.93 1.48
C ASP A 45 41.72 -12.09 0.88
N ALA A 46 42.01 -11.04 0.11
CA ALA A 46 40.95 -10.18 -0.45
C ALA A 46 40.28 -10.75 -1.72
N LYS A 47 40.80 -11.83 -2.32
CA LYS A 47 40.25 -12.39 -3.58
C LYS A 47 39.27 -13.55 -3.38
N THR A 48 39.28 -14.21 -2.23
CA THR A 48 38.41 -15.36 -1.92
C THR A 48 37.02 -14.94 -1.43
N ASP A 49 36.92 -13.81 -0.74
CA ASP A 49 35.64 -13.26 -0.26
C ASP A 49 34.77 -12.67 -1.39
N ASP A 50 35.38 -12.10 -2.43
CA ASP A 50 34.64 -11.58 -3.59
C ASP A 50 34.12 -12.69 -4.51
N ALA A 51 34.81 -13.83 -4.58
CA ALA A 51 34.32 -15.01 -5.29
C ALA A 51 33.13 -15.64 -4.57
N ALA A 52 33.19 -15.78 -3.24
CA ALA A 52 32.08 -16.32 -2.44
C ALA A 52 30.85 -15.40 -2.42
N LYS A 53 31.05 -14.07 -2.41
CA LYS A 53 29.96 -13.10 -2.56
C LYS A 53 29.37 -13.09 -3.98
N ASN A 54 30.21 -13.25 -5.01
CA ASN A 54 29.73 -13.38 -6.38
C ASN A 54 29.00 -14.69 -6.64
N ASP A 55 29.40 -15.80 -6.00
CA ASP A 55 28.71 -17.08 -6.11
C ASP A 55 27.41 -17.11 -5.29
N ALA A 56 27.34 -16.44 -4.14
CA ALA A 56 26.09 -16.23 -3.41
C ALA A 56 25.13 -15.24 -4.13
N ALA A 57 25.68 -14.26 -4.87
CA ALA A 57 24.91 -13.37 -5.73
C ALA A 57 24.41 -14.08 -7.00
N LYS A 58 25.24 -14.94 -7.62
CA LYS A 58 24.85 -15.80 -8.74
C LYS A 58 23.83 -16.87 -8.34
N SER A 59 23.98 -17.52 -7.19
CA SER A 59 23.00 -18.53 -6.74
C SER A 59 21.65 -17.91 -6.34
N ARG A 60 21.64 -16.63 -5.91
CA ARG A 60 20.38 -15.86 -5.74
C ARG A 60 19.67 -15.54 -7.05
N LEU A 61 20.39 -15.50 -8.17
CA LEU A 61 19.84 -15.20 -9.50
C LEU A 61 19.33 -16.44 -10.26
N GLU A 62 19.64 -17.65 -9.79
CA GLU A 62 19.24 -18.92 -10.43
C GLU A 62 18.16 -19.67 -9.64
N ARG A 63 17.20 -18.97 -9.02
CA ARG A 63 15.98 -19.66 -8.58
C ARG A 63 15.21 -20.10 -9.82
N PRO A 64 14.96 -21.40 -10.03
CA PRO A 64 14.21 -21.86 -11.19
C PRO A 64 12.83 -21.19 -11.18
N LEU A 65 12.50 -20.53 -12.29
CA LEU A 65 11.22 -19.90 -12.52
C LEU A 65 10.10 -20.92 -12.28
N MET A 66 9.07 -20.54 -11.54
CA MET A 66 7.90 -21.41 -11.43
C MET A 66 7.13 -21.34 -12.74
N PRO A 67 6.78 -22.46 -13.38
CA PRO A 67 5.87 -22.42 -14.52
C PRO A 67 4.53 -21.81 -14.08
N VAL A 68 3.82 -21.18 -15.00
CA VAL A 68 2.44 -20.76 -14.76
C VAL A 68 1.62 -22.03 -14.48
N PRO A 69 0.92 -22.12 -13.34
CA PRO A 69 0.27 -23.35 -12.97
C PRO A 69 -0.96 -23.61 -13.85
N VAL A 70 -1.10 -24.85 -14.28
CA VAL A 70 -2.29 -25.34 -15.00
C VAL A 70 -2.93 -26.41 -14.15
N TYR A 71 -4.22 -26.27 -13.86
CA TYR A 71 -4.91 -27.08 -12.88
C TYR A 71 -6.23 -27.65 -13.41
N PRO A 72 -6.44 -28.97 -13.33
CA PRO A 72 -7.67 -29.61 -13.77
C PRO A 72 -8.78 -29.44 -12.74
N LEU A 73 -9.92 -28.88 -13.16
CA LEU A 73 -11.17 -28.92 -12.41
C LEU A 73 -12.00 -30.09 -12.92
N ARG A 74 -12.33 -31.04 -12.04
CA ARG A 74 -13.09 -32.24 -12.43
C ARG A 74 -14.58 -31.96 -12.45
N HIS A 75 -15.29 -32.47 -13.45
CA HIS A 75 -16.75 -32.39 -13.48
C HIS A 75 -17.34 -33.11 -12.25
N ARG A 76 -18.28 -32.52 -11.53
CA ARG A 76 -18.85 -33.12 -10.29
C ARG A 76 -19.66 -34.39 -10.54
N GLY A 77 -20.13 -34.59 -11.78
CA GLY A 77 -21.00 -35.70 -12.15
C GLY A 77 -22.38 -35.55 -11.50
N SER A 78 -22.88 -36.62 -10.89
CA SER A 78 -24.18 -36.61 -10.19
C SER A 78 -24.09 -36.21 -8.72
N ILE A 79 -22.90 -35.87 -8.21
CA ILE A 79 -22.69 -35.55 -6.80
C ILE A 79 -23.25 -34.15 -6.53
N GLU A 80 -24.12 -34.04 -5.53
CA GLU A 80 -24.61 -32.75 -5.03
C GLU A 80 -23.63 -32.21 -3.99
N ILE A 81 -23.29 -30.92 -4.10
CA ILE A 81 -22.36 -30.24 -3.19
C ILE A 81 -23.12 -29.11 -2.50
N SER A 82 -23.31 -29.25 -1.19
CA SER A 82 -23.84 -28.24 -0.29
C SER A 82 -22.72 -27.30 0.14
N ILE A 83 -23.01 -25.99 0.20
CA ILE A 83 -22.06 -24.98 0.68
C ILE A 83 -22.40 -24.65 2.12
N ASP A 84 -21.93 -25.49 3.06
CA ASP A 84 -22.32 -25.46 4.48
C ASP A 84 -21.12 -25.42 5.46
N GLY A 85 -19.91 -25.48 4.93
CA GLY A 85 -18.62 -25.53 5.61
C GLY A 85 -18.07 -26.95 5.84
N SER A 86 -18.71 -27.99 5.28
CA SER A 86 -18.39 -29.40 5.51
C SER A 86 -17.94 -30.12 4.25
N LEU A 87 -16.66 -30.52 4.22
CA LEU A 87 -16.06 -31.20 3.06
C LEU A 87 -16.46 -32.68 2.88
N HIS A 88 -17.48 -33.16 3.59
CA HIS A 88 -17.87 -34.58 3.60
C HIS A 88 -18.47 -35.09 2.29
N GLU A 89 -19.16 -34.22 1.54
CA GLU A 89 -19.74 -34.53 0.23
C GLU A 89 -18.70 -34.47 -0.90
N TRP A 90 -17.55 -33.86 -0.64
CA TRP A 90 -16.51 -33.69 -1.64
C TRP A 90 -15.84 -35.03 -1.97
N PRO A 91 -15.66 -35.33 -3.26
CA PRO A 91 -15.00 -36.57 -3.67
C PRO A 91 -13.58 -36.68 -3.12
N ALA A 92 -13.23 -37.88 -2.65
CA ALA A 92 -11.83 -38.20 -2.34
C ALA A 92 -10.97 -38.17 -3.61
N GLY A 93 -9.69 -37.86 -3.44
CA GLY A 93 -8.69 -37.93 -4.53
C GLY A 93 -8.86 -36.86 -5.60
N LEU A 94 -9.52 -35.73 -5.29
CA LEU A 94 -9.40 -34.55 -6.12
C LEU A 94 -7.93 -34.11 -6.16
N PRO A 95 -7.46 -33.59 -7.31
CA PRO A 95 -6.20 -32.84 -7.35
C PRO A 95 -6.20 -31.77 -6.24
N ALA A 96 -5.02 -31.37 -5.76
CA ALA A 96 -4.89 -30.32 -4.75
C ALA A 96 -4.31 -29.05 -5.38
N ILE A 97 -4.98 -27.92 -5.17
CA ILE A 97 -4.44 -26.58 -5.41
C ILE A 97 -3.56 -26.25 -4.20
N GLU A 98 -2.25 -26.44 -4.32
CA GLU A 98 -1.30 -26.09 -3.26
C GLU A 98 -0.96 -24.60 -3.32
N LEU A 99 -1.19 -23.87 -2.23
CA LEU A 99 -0.87 -22.43 -2.09
C LEU A 99 0.31 -22.19 -1.15
N SER A 100 0.88 -23.24 -0.55
CA SER A 100 1.94 -23.16 0.45
C SER A 100 3.36 -23.04 -0.12
N ASP A 101 3.54 -23.01 -1.45
CA ASP A 101 4.88 -22.84 -2.04
C ASP A 101 5.48 -21.50 -1.60
N ILE A 102 6.68 -21.51 -1.02
CA ILE A 102 7.37 -20.29 -0.55
C ILE A 102 7.64 -19.26 -1.67
N ARG A 103 7.61 -19.68 -2.94
CA ARG A 103 7.69 -18.80 -4.11
C ARG A 103 6.38 -18.04 -4.33
N GLN A 104 5.27 -18.61 -3.85
CA GLN A 104 3.91 -18.10 -3.85
C GLN A 104 3.54 -17.33 -2.57
N LEU A 105 4.53 -16.99 -1.75
CA LEU A 105 4.37 -16.24 -0.51
C LEU A 105 4.89 -14.81 -0.69
N SER A 106 4.12 -13.85 -0.17
CA SER A 106 4.44 -12.43 -0.16
C SER A 106 4.15 -11.81 1.21
N GLY A 107 4.73 -10.64 1.49
CA GLY A 107 4.54 -9.95 2.77
C GLY A 107 5.38 -10.48 3.94
N THR A 108 6.35 -11.35 3.69
CA THR A 108 7.20 -11.96 4.74
C THR A 108 8.19 -11.01 5.43
N ALA A 109 8.20 -9.73 5.05
CA ALA A 109 9.09 -8.73 5.64
C ALA A 109 8.82 -8.59 7.15
N PHE A 110 9.84 -8.13 7.88
CA PHE A 110 9.75 -7.87 9.32
C PHE A 110 9.34 -9.07 10.21
N GLY A 111 9.41 -10.30 9.70
CA GLY A 111 9.05 -11.50 10.45
C GLY A 111 7.54 -11.69 10.59
N ALA A 112 6.76 -11.15 9.64
CA ALA A 112 5.30 -11.30 9.59
C ALA A 112 4.84 -12.75 9.42
N MET A 113 5.68 -13.64 8.86
CA MET A 113 5.36 -15.07 8.70
C MET A 113 6.46 -15.96 9.30
N ARG A 114 6.07 -16.94 10.10
CA ARG A 114 6.94 -17.84 10.90
C ARG A 114 6.92 -19.29 10.42
N GLY A 115 6.61 -19.52 9.15
CA GLY A 115 6.58 -20.83 8.51
C GLY A 115 5.16 -21.34 8.25
N GLU A 116 5.03 -22.51 7.61
CA GLU A 116 3.72 -23.06 7.18
C GLU A 116 2.74 -23.38 8.32
N SER A 117 3.24 -23.48 9.56
CA SER A 117 2.39 -23.60 10.75
C SER A 117 1.66 -22.31 11.09
N ASP A 118 2.18 -21.18 10.62
CA ASP A 118 1.64 -19.84 10.81
C ASP A 118 0.53 -19.62 9.78
N PHE A 119 0.89 -19.65 8.49
CA PHE A 119 -0.02 -19.41 7.39
C PHE A 119 0.24 -20.38 6.23
N SER A 120 -0.77 -21.18 5.88
CA SER A 120 -0.72 -22.08 4.71
C SER A 120 -2.11 -22.41 4.22
N ALA A 121 -2.23 -22.78 2.94
CA ALA A 121 -3.51 -23.20 2.40
C ALA A 121 -3.38 -24.23 1.29
N ARG A 122 -4.43 -25.02 1.16
CA ARG A 122 -4.66 -25.94 0.06
C ARG A 122 -6.13 -25.94 -0.30
N GLY A 123 -6.44 -26.16 -1.58
CA GLY A 123 -7.81 -26.24 -2.04
C GLY A 123 -8.02 -27.35 -3.05
N ALA A 124 -9.25 -27.45 -3.53
CA ALA A 124 -9.56 -28.18 -4.75
C ALA A 124 -10.82 -27.58 -5.38
N GLY A 125 -11.18 -28.08 -6.56
CA GLY A 125 -12.34 -27.58 -7.25
C GLY A 125 -13.01 -28.62 -8.14
N LEU A 126 -14.30 -28.36 -8.38
CA LEU A 126 -15.16 -29.10 -9.27
C LEU A 126 -15.89 -28.11 -10.18
N TRP A 127 -16.52 -28.63 -11.24
CA TRP A 127 -17.43 -27.85 -12.06
C TRP A 127 -18.64 -28.66 -12.52
N ASP A 128 -19.68 -27.95 -12.93
CA ASP A 128 -20.75 -28.43 -13.81
C ASP A 128 -21.07 -27.37 -14.87
N GLU A 129 -22.07 -27.61 -15.70
CA GLU A 129 -22.47 -26.70 -16.78
C GLU A 129 -22.90 -25.30 -16.30
N GLU A 130 -23.28 -25.15 -15.03
CA GLU A 130 -23.82 -23.91 -14.47
C GLU A 130 -22.89 -23.23 -13.44
N THR A 131 -22.04 -24.00 -12.77
CA THR A 131 -21.38 -23.61 -11.52
C THR A 131 -19.94 -24.11 -11.41
N LEU A 132 -19.07 -23.23 -10.93
CA LEU A 132 -17.75 -23.52 -10.40
C LEU A 132 -17.84 -23.76 -8.88
N TYR A 133 -17.32 -24.89 -8.41
CA TYR A 133 -17.24 -25.20 -6.99
C TYR A 133 -15.79 -25.19 -6.53
N LEU A 134 -15.50 -24.50 -5.45
CA LEU A 134 -14.17 -24.44 -4.86
C LEU A 134 -14.25 -24.68 -3.35
N PHE A 135 -13.23 -25.32 -2.80
CA PHE A 135 -12.98 -25.26 -1.36
C PHE A 135 -11.52 -24.99 -1.06
N PHE A 136 -11.28 -24.40 0.11
CA PHE A 136 -9.96 -24.19 0.68
C PHE A 136 -9.94 -24.55 2.16
N LEU A 137 -8.85 -25.19 2.56
CA LEU A 137 -8.46 -25.37 3.95
C LEU A 137 -7.27 -24.45 4.21
N VAL A 138 -7.47 -23.45 5.04
CA VAL A 138 -6.47 -22.43 5.37
C VAL A 138 -6.07 -22.61 6.81
N ARG A 139 -4.79 -22.80 7.10
CA ARG A 139 -4.25 -22.73 8.45
C ARG A 139 -3.81 -21.30 8.72
N ASP A 140 -4.27 -20.77 9.84
CA ASP A 140 -4.04 -19.40 10.28
C ASP A 140 -4.40 -19.29 11.77
N ASP A 141 -3.56 -18.61 12.54
CA ASP A 141 -3.67 -18.50 13.99
C ASP A 141 -4.72 -17.45 14.42
N TRP A 142 -5.08 -16.55 13.51
CA TRP A 142 -6.13 -15.57 13.70
C TRP A 142 -7.07 -15.48 12.48
N GLY A 143 -8.03 -14.56 12.52
CA GLY A 143 -9.22 -14.56 11.69
C GLY A 143 -9.98 -13.28 11.90
N ARG A 144 -9.49 -12.21 11.30
CA ARG A 144 -10.13 -10.91 11.35
C ARG A 144 -11.35 -10.90 10.43
N PRO A 145 -12.55 -10.71 11.00
CA PRO A 145 -13.76 -10.64 10.19
C PRO A 145 -13.87 -9.30 9.48
N PHE A 146 -14.64 -9.28 8.39
CA PHE A 146 -15.19 -8.06 7.82
C PHE A 146 -16.06 -7.32 8.83
N ASP A 147 -15.82 -6.01 8.96
CA ASP A 147 -16.69 -5.12 9.70
C ASP A 147 -18.00 -4.93 8.92
N THR A 148 -19.12 -5.43 9.45
CA THR A 148 -20.42 -5.38 8.78
C THR A 148 -20.98 -3.96 8.67
N ARG A 149 -20.40 -2.99 9.38
CA ARG A 149 -20.70 -1.56 9.24
C ARG A 149 -20.02 -0.93 8.04
N LEU A 150 -19.12 -1.64 7.36
CA LEU A 150 -18.58 -1.21 6.09
C LEU A 150 -19.73 -1.22 5.06
N ASN A 151 -20.23 -0.04 4.74
CA ASN A 151 -21.00 0.16 3.52
C ASN A 151 -20.06 -0.07 2.34
N LEU A 152 -20.09 -1.30 1.80
CA LEU A 152 -19.29 -1.76 0.66
C LEU A 152 -19.21 -0.79 -0.53
N PRO A 153 -20.26 0.01 -0.88
CA PRO A 153 -20.13 0.97 -1.98
C PRO A 153 -19.44 2.29 -1.62
N ASP A 154 -19.26 2.65 -0.34
CA ASP A 154 -19.00 4.05 0.04
C ASP A 154 -17.64 4.35 0.69
N ARG A 155 -16.90 3.38 1.27
CA ARG A 155 -15.81 3.78 2.21
C ARG A 155 -14.47 3.04 2.15
N MET A 156 -14.39 1.79 1.69
CA MET A 156 -13.08 1.10 1.62
C MET A 156 -13.07 0.09 0.48
N ILE A 157 -12.06 0.21 -0.39
CA ILE A 157 -11.89 -0.73 -1.51
C ILE A 157 -11.53 -2.11 -1.00
N VAL A 158 -10.47 -2.29 -0.19
CA VAL A 158 -10.14 -3.58 0.43
C VAL A 158 -10.46 -3.47 1.92
N PRO A 159 -11.51 -4.15 2.42
CA PRO A 159 -11.79 -4.20 3.83
C PRO A 159 -10.65 -4.95 4.53
N PRO A 160 -10.22 -4.48 5.70
CA PRO A 160 -9.05 -5.03 6.35
C PRO A 160 -9.46 -6.27 7.15
N ALA A 161 -9.47 -7.42 6.48
CA ALA A 161 -10.00 -8.67 7.00
C ALA A 161 -9.40 -9.85 6.25
N ASP A 162 -9.28 -10.99 6.93
CA ASP A 162 -8.84 -12.23 6.34
C ASP A 162 -9.83 -12.68 5.28
N ALA A 163 -9.32 -12.82 4.05
CA ALA A 163 -10.17 -13.04 2.90
C ALA A 163 -9.50 -13.94 1.86
N LEU A 164 -10.32 -14.79 1.24
CA LEU A 164 -10.03 -15.42 -0.02
C LEU A 164 -10.47 -14.49 -1.15
N THR A 165 -9.50 -14.14 -1.98
CA THR A 165 -9.68 -13.33 -3.18
C THR A 165 -9.46 -14.19 -4.41
N LEU A 166 -10.46 -14.25 -5.29
CA LEU A 166 -10.43 -14.97 -6.57
C LEU A 166 -10.54 -13.99 -7.72
N PHE A 167 -9.59 -14.03 -8.65
CA PHE A 167 -9.64 -13.24 -9.88
C PHE A 167 -9.83 -14.17 -11.07
N PHE A 168 -10.70 -13.77 -12.00
CA PHE A 168 -10.97 -14.51 -13.22
C PHE A 168 -10.75 -13.63 -14.44
N ASP A 169 -9.94 -14.13 -15.37
CA ASP A 169 -9.90 -13.69 -16.76
C ASP A 169 -10.60 -14.77 -17.63
N PRO A 170 -11.91 -14.60 -17.90
CA PRO A 170 -12.68 -15.56 -18.67
C PRO A 170 -12.28 -15.60 -20.15
N LYS A 171 -11.65 -14.53 -20.66
CA LYS A 171 -11.25 -14.43 -22.08
C LYS A 171 -9.81 -14.87 -22.30
N ARG A 172 -9.00 -14.98 -21.24
CA ARG A 172 -7.59 -15.40 -21.28
C ARG A 172 -6.73 -14.46 -22.12
N ASP A 173 -7.14 -13.20 -22.23
CA ASP A 173 -6.51 -12.15 -23.04
C ASP A 173 -5.94 -10.99 -22.21
N THR A 174 -6.10 -11.02 -20.90
CA THR A 174 -5.45 -10.13 -19.93
C THR A 174 -4.06 -10.66 -19.59
N ARG A 175 -3.03 -9.80 -19.68
CA ARG A 175 -1.63 -10.22 -19.46
C ARG A 175 -0.85 -9.39 -18.44
N SER A 176 -1.42 -8.30 -17.93
CA SER A 176 -0.75 -7.42 -16.97
C SER A 176 -1.73 -6.47 -16.26
N TYR A 177 -1.36 -6.00 -15.06
CA TYR A 177 -2.09 -4.95 -14.34
C TYR A 177 -1.95 -3.58 -15.05
N GLY A 178 -2.89 -2.67 -14.80
CA GLY A 178 -2.90 -1.32 -15.34
C GLY A 178 -4.09 -1.03 -16.28
N PRO A 179 -3.98 0.00 -17.15
CA PRO A 179 -5.10 0.61 -17.87
C PRO A 179 -5.58 -0.20 -19.10
N TYR A 180 -5.45 -1.52 -19.07
CA TYR A 180 -5.82 -2.38 -20.19
C TYR A 180 -7.33 -2.58 -20.24
N GLU A 181 -7.98 -2.09 -21.30
CA GLU A 181 -9.43 -2.23 -21.49
C GLU A 181 -9.92 -3.68 -21.58
N GLY A 182 -9.05 -4.62 -21.99
CA GLY A 182 -9.38 -6.06 -21.98
C GLY A 182 -9.84 -6.58 -20.62
N ARG A 183 -9.42 -5.90 -19.55
CA ARG A 183 -9.77 -6.21 -18.16
C ARG A 183 -11.14 -5.71 -17.72
N ALA A 184 -11.88 -5.04 -18.59
CA ALA A 184 -13.21 -4.57 -18.27
C ALA A 184 -14.14 -5.73 -17.86
N ASP A 185 -13.87 -6.93 -18.37
CA ASP A 185 -14.63 -8.14 -18.10
C ASP A 185 -14.01 -9.03 -17.01
N ASP A 186 -12.81 -8.71 -16.52
CA ASP A 186 -12.23 -9.39 -15.35
C ASP A 186 -13.22 -9.30 -14.18
N ARG A 187 -13.34 -10.39 -13.41
CA ARG A 187 -14.15 -10.46 -12.19
C ARG A 187 -13.30 -10.85 -11.01
N GLU A 188 -13.53 -10.17 -9.89
CA GLU A 188 -12.83 -10.41 -8.64
C GLU A 188 -13.89 -10.74 -7.57
N PHE A 189 -13.70 -11.82 -6.82
CA PHE A 189 -14.61 -12.25 -5.75
C PHE A 189 -13.85 -12.33 -4.44
N TRP A 190 -14.36 -11.66 -3.42
CA TRP A 190 -13.81 -11.71 -2.07
C TRP A 190 -14.75 -12.45 -1.14
N VAL A 191 -14.19 -13.36 -0.36
CA VAL A 191 -14.91 -14.17 0.62
C VAL A 191 -14.21 -14.08 1.95
N GLY A 192 -14.98 -13.75 2.98
CA GLY A 192 -14.47 -13.60 4.34
C GLY A 192 -15.60 -13.73 5.36
N MET A 193 -15.21 -13.93 6.60
CA MET A 193 -16.15 -13.99 7.72
C MET A 193 -16.66 -12.60 8.08
N THR A 194 -17.87 -12.52 8.63
CA THR A 194 -18.37 -11.27 9.24
C THR A 194 -18.23 -11.31 10.76
N ASP A 195 -18.24 -10.14 11.40
CA ASP A 195 -18.19 -10.01 12.87
C ASP A 195 -19.29 -10.79 13.60
N GLY A 196 -20.44 -11.00 12.95
CA GLY A 196 -21.53 -11.86 13.43
C GLY A 196 -21.37 -13.37 13.17
N GLY A 197 -20.23 -13.83 12.66
CA GLY A 197 -19.98 -15.24 12.32
C GLY A 197 -20.65 -15.71 11.02
N GLY A 198 -21.14 -14.77 10.20
CA GLY A 198 -21.64 -15.04 8.86
C GLY A 198 -20.50 -15.09 7.83
N THR A 199 -20.86 -15.27 6.56
CA THR A 199 -19.93 -15.17 5.43
C THR A 199 -20.43 -14.09 4.51
N LEU A 200 -19.52 -13.22 4.06
CA LEU A 200 -19.80 -12.19 3.07
C LEU A 200 -19.05 -12.53 1.79
N VAL A 201 -19.75 -12.38 0.66
CA VAL A 201 -19.16 -12.41 -0.68
C VAL A 201 -19.34 -11.06 -1.32
N VAL A 202 -18.25 -10.52 -1.87
CA VAL A 202 -18.26 -9.27 -2.64
C VAL A 202 -17.72 -9.56 -4.03
N ALA A 203 -18.46 -9.19 -5.06
CA ALA A 203 -18.00 -9.21 -6.44
C ALA A 203 -17.53 -7.80 -6.83
N TRP A 204 -16.29 -7.70 -7.28
CA TRP A 204 -15.66 -6.48 -7.71
C TRP A 204 -15.46 -6.47 -9.22
N GLN A 205 -15.86 -5.37 -9.86
CA GLN A 205 -15.43 -5.03 -11.21
C GLN A 205 -14.23 -4.09 -11.12
N ARG A 206 -13.04 -4.68 -11.11
CA ARG A 206 -11.77 -4.01 -10.80
C ARG A 206 -11.50 -2.75 -11.63
N PHE A 207 -11.70 -2.84 -12.94
CA PHE A 207 -11.49 -1.70 -13.85
C PHE A 207 -12.41 -0.50 -13.54
N LYS A 208 -13.65 -0.77 -13.11
CA LYS A 208 -14.66 0.25 -12.81
C LYS A 208 -14.69 0.65 -11.33
N ALA A 209 -13.97 -0.06 -10.46
CA ALA A 209 -14.05 0.07 -9.01
C ALA A 209 -15.48 0.00 -8.47
N LEU A 210 -16.27 -0.94 -8.99
CA LEU A 210 -17.63 -1.20 -8.55
C LEU A 210 -17.67 -2.48 -7.71
N ALA A 211 -18.29 -2.40 -6.53
CA ALA A 211 -18.57 -3.54 -5.67
C ALA A 211 -20.05 -3.87 -5.72
N SER A 212 -20.38 -5.16 -5.76
CA SER A 212 -21.74 -5.65 -5.59
C SER A 212 -21.76 -6.93 -4.76
N ARG A 213 -22.94 -7.28 -4.24
CA ARG A 213 -23.18 -8.63 -3.73
C ARG A 213 -23.65 -9.50 -4.89
N PRO A 214 -22.98 -10.61 -5.21
CA PRO A 214 -23.45 -11.50 -6.26
C PRO A 214 -24.75 -12.20 -5.83
N ASP A 215 -25.72 -12.30 -6.72
CA ASP A 215 -27.08 -12.75 -6.38
C ASP A 215 -27.16 -14.25 -6.10
N LYS A 216 -26.40 -15.06 -6.86
CA LYS A 216 -26.48 -16.52 -6.82
C LYS A 216 -25.21 -17.22 -6.34
N THR A 217 -24.14 -16.47 -6.11
CA THR A 217 -22.92 -17.04 -5.51
C THR A 217 -23.19 -17.40 -4.06
N ARG A 218 -22.87 -18.64 -3.69
CA ARG A 218 -22.96 -19.13 -2.32
C ARG A 218 -21.55 -19.32 -1.80
N ALA A 219 -21.29 -18.89 -0.57
CA ALA A 219 -20.03 -19.17 0.10
C ALA A 219 -20.25 -19.39 1.59
N ARG A 220 -19.37 -20.20 2.17
CA ARG A 220 -19.31 -20.42 3.61
C ARG A 220 -17.86 -20.45 4.06
N MET A 221 -17.53 -19.65 5.06
CA MET A 221 -16.24 -19.64 5.73
C MET A 221 -16.46 -19.93 7.21
N LEU A 222 -15.82 -20.98 7.72
CA LEU A 222 -15.89 -21.41 9.11
C LEU A 222 -14.49 -21.49 9.70
N TYR A 223 -14.30 -20.99 10.92
CA TYR A 223 -13.05 -21.12 11.66
C TYR A 223 -13.15 -22.18 12.77
N ASP A 224 -12.29 -23.19 12.72
CA ASP A 224 -12.07 -24.12 13.84
C ASP A 224 -10.93 -23.57 14.72
N ALA A 225 -11.29 -22.81 15.74
CA ALA A 225 -10.34 -22.20 16.67
C ALA A 225 -9.47 -23.21 17.44
N LYS A 226 -9.88 -24.48 17.55
CA LYS A 226 -9.05 -25.51 18.21
C LYS A 226 -7.94 -26.03 17.30
N LYS A 227 -8.20 -26.02 15.99
CA LYS A 227 -7.26 -26.51 14.98
C LYS A 227 -6.50 -25.38 14.28
N HIS A 228 -6.94 -24.13 14.48
CA HIS A 228 -6.44 -22.95 13.76
C HIS A 228 -6.57 -23.14 12.25
N VAL A 229 -7.78 -23.52 11.80
CA VAL A 229 -8.07 -23.80 10.38
C VAL A 229 -9.39 -23.15 9.97
N PHE A 230 -9.38 -22.42 8.87
CA PHE A 230 -10.57 -22.06 8.12
C PHE A 230 -10.92 -23.13 7.10
N THR A 231 -12.20 -23.47 7.03
CA THR A 231 -12.80 -24.14 5.87
C THR A 231 -13.57 -23.09 5.09
N ILE A 232 -13.22 -22.91 3.82
CA ILE A 232 -13.91 -22.04 2.88
C ILE A 232 -14.52 -22.92 1.79
N GLU A 233 -15.81 -22.80 1.54
CA GLU A 233 -16.52 -23.43 0.43
C GLU A 233 -17.23 -22.37 -0.40
N MET A 234 -17.27 -22.58 -1.71
CA MET A 234 -17.88 -21.65 -2.66
C MET A 234 -18.55 -22.38 -3.82
N ALA A 235 -19.69 -21.87 -4.24
CA ALA A 235 -20.35 -22.17 -5.51
C ALA A 235 -20.58 -20.85 -6.25
N ILE A 236 -19.85 -20.65 -7.35
CA ILE A 236 -19.92 -19.46 -8.20
C ILE A 236 -20.55 -19.86 -9.53
N PRO A 237 -21.77 -19.39 -9.84
CA PRO A 237 -22.36 -19.64 -11.15
C PRO A 237 -21.50 -19.02 -12.26
N TRP A 238 -21.28 -19.74 -13.37
CA TRP A 238 -20.42 -19.28 -14.47
C TRP A 238 -20.84 -17.92 -15.02
N ARG A 239 -22.14 -17.67 -15.09
CA ARG A 239 -22.72 -16.38 -15.50
C ARG A 239 -22.32 -15.18 -14.62
N GLU A 240 -21.94 -15.41 -13.36
CA GLU A 240 -21.44 -14.35 -12.47
C GLU A 240 -19.97 -14.04 -12.78
N ILE A 241 -19.21 -15.03 -13.27
CA ILE A 241 -17.82 -14.87 -13.74
C ILE A 241 -17.80 -14.24 -15.14
N SER A 242 -18.58 -14.79 -16.07
CA SER A 242 -18.76 -14.24 -17.41
C SER A 242 -20.06 -14.79 -18.03
N PRO A 243 -20.96 -13.93 -18.53
CA PRO A 243 -22.17 -14.38 -19.21
C PRO A 243 -21.89 -15.14 -20.52
N ASP A 244 -20.72 -14.93 -21.12
CA ASP A 244 -20.32 -15.52 -22.40
C ASP A 244 -19.46 -16.78 -22.24
N PHE A 245 -19.14 -17.20 -21.01
CA PHE A 245 -18.32 -18.38 -20.76
C PHE A 245 -19.16 -19.66 -20.84
N GLU A 246 -18.80 -20.54 -21.77
CA GLU A 246 -19.44 -21.84 -21.95
C GLU A 246 -18.62 -22.94 -21.27
N ALA A 247 -19.08 -23.40 -20.10
CA ALA A 247 -18.42 -24.46 -19.36
C ALA A 247 -18.62 -25.82 -20.04
N LYS A 248 -17.52 -26.42 -20.51
CA LYS A 248 -17.47 -27.75 -21.12
C LYS A 248 -16.10 -28.37 -20.95
N ASP A 249 -16.00 -29.68 -21.17
CA ASP A 249 -14.72 -30.39 -21.18
C ASP A 249 -13.72 -29.75 -22.16
N GLY A 250 -12.50 -29.51 -21.68
CA GLY A 250 -11.43 -28.80 -22.38
C GLY A 250 -11.53 -27.27 -22.37
N ALA A 251 -12.63 -26.69 -21.88
CA ALA A 251 -12.69 -25.25 -21.67
C ALA A 251 -11.69 -24.82 -20.60
N ALA A 252 -11.20 -23.60 -20.70
CA ALA A 252 -10.20 -23.08 -19.79
C ALA A 252 -10.54 -21.65 -19.38
N ILE A 253 -10.22 -21.34 -18.13
CA ILE A 253 -10.35 -20.00 -17.57
C ILE A 253 -9.07 -19.66 -16.83
N ASP A 254 -8.57 -18.44 -17.03
CA ASP A 254 -7.39 -17.96 -16.35
C ASP A 254 -7.82 -17.41 -14.98
N THR A 255 -7.12 -17.82 -13.92
CA THR A 255 -7.50 -17.56 -12.53
C THR A 255 -6.30 -17.26 -11.64
N GLN A 256 -6.48 -16.33 -10.72
CA GLN A 256 -5.57 -16.08 -9.61
C GLN A 256 -6.33 -16.27 -8.31
N ILE A 257 -5.66 -16.89 -7.35
CA ILE A 257 -6.18 -17.13 -6.01
C ILE A 257 -5.21 -16.46 -5.05
N ILE A 258 -5.74 -15.68 -4.13
CA ILE A 258 -4.98 -15.00 -3.08
C ILE A 258 -5.71 -15.21 -1.77
N LEU A 259 -4.97 -15.51 -0.71
CA LEU A 259 -5.44 -15.39 0.66
C LEU A 259 -4.67 -14.25 1.32
N ASP A 260 -5.43 -13.28 1.81
CA ASP A 260 -4.92 -12.12 2.53
C ASP A 260 -5.00 -12.40 4.02
N ASP A 261 -3.88 -12.29 4.73
CA ASP A 261 -3.79 -12.46 6.18
C ASP A 261 -3.69 -11.08 6.88
N PHE A 262 -4.55 -10.86 7.88
CA PHE A 262 -4.65 -9.63 8.66
C PHE A 262 -4.42 -9.80 10.17
N ASP A 263 -3.17 -10.04 10.56
CA ASP A 263 -2.66 -10.12 11.94
C ASP A 263 -2.78 -8.88 12.88
N ALA A 264 -3.57 -7.85 12.56
CA ALA A 264 -3.69 -6.68 13.46
C ALA A 264 -5.06 -6.00 13.42
N PRO A 265 -5.70 -5.71 14.58
CA PRO A 265 -7.10 -5.28 14.63
C PRO A 265 -7.30 -3.87 14.08
N THR A 266 -6.25 -3.04 14.12
CA THR A 266 -6.27 -1.64 13.69
C THR A 266 -5.51 -1.40 12.40
N ASP A 267 -4.79 -2.41 11.89
CA ASP A 267 -4.06 -2.26 10.64
C ASP A 267 -5.03 -2.32 9.46
N THR A 268 -4.75 -1.58 8.39
CA THR A 268 -5.60 -1.49 7.20
C THR A 268 -5.01 -2.21 5.99
N LEU A 269 -3.86 -2.86 6.15
CA LEU A 269 -3.11 -3.53 5.10
C LEU A 269 -2.91 -5.01 5.46
N PRO A 270 -2.94 -5.93 4.48
CA PRO A 270 -2.62 -7.33 4.74
C PRO A 270 -1.15 -7.44 5.18
N GLN A 271 -0.86 -8.31 6.14
CA GLN A 271 0.49 -8.55 6.64
C GLN A 271 1.22 -9.51 5.72
N THR A 272 0.61 -10.66 5.49
CA THR A 272 1.12 -11.73 4.63
C THR A 272 0.08 -12.05 3.56
N ARG A 273 0.54 -12.55 2.41
CA ARG A 273 -0.33 -13.11 1.37
C ARG A 273 0.24 -14.42 0.88
N ILE A 274 -0.64 -15.41 0.67
CA ILE A 274 -0.31 -16.62 -0.11
C ILE A 274 -1.15 -16.61 -1.38
N GLY A 275 -0.49 -16.86 -2.50
CA GLY A 275 -1.10 -16.82 -3.81
C GLY A 275 -0.99 -18.16 -4.51
N TRP A 276 -1.68 -18.29 -5.63
CA TRP A 276 -1.46 -19.40 -6.55
C TRP A 276 -0.52 -19.02 -7.71
N THR A 277 -0.32 -17.72 -7.96
CA THR A 277 0.41 -17.24 -9.15
C THR A 277 1.48 -16.15 -8.88
N PHE A 278 1.73 -15.78 -7.62
CA PHE A 278 2.84 -14.92 -7.25
C PHE A 278 4.18 -15.54 -7.64
N GLY A 279 4.96 -14.84 -8.46
CA GLY A 279 6.29 -15.30 -8.84
C GLY A 279 6.32 -16.50 -9.79
N SER A 280 5.18 -16.80 -10.42
CA SER A 280 5.13 -17.63 -11.62
C SER A 280 5.64 -16.84 -12.83
N SER A 281 6.28 -17.55 -13.76
CA SER A 281 6.86 -17.03 -15.02
C SER A 281 8.16 -16.21 -14.90
N PRO A 282 8.92 -16.04 -16.02
CA PRO A 282 10.13 -15.18 -16.09
C PRO A 282 9.86 -13.70 -15.82
N VAL A 283 8.61 -13.27 -15.98
CA VAL A 283 8.15 -11.92 -15.66
C VAL A 283 7.46 -12.02 -14.30
N LEU A 284 8.00 -11.36 -13.28
CA LEU A 284 7.31 -11.20 -12.00
C LEU A 284 6.22 -10.13 -12.19
N ASP A 285 5.00 -10.56 -12.54
CA ASP A 285 3.81 -9.73 -12.68
C ASP A 285 2.67 -10.36 -11.89
N PRO A 286 2.05 -9.68 -10.91
CA PRO A 286 0.98 -10.30 -10.14
C PRO A 286 -0.30 -10.49 -10.96
N ALA A 287 -0.43 -9.93 -12.18
CA ALA A 287 -1.56 -10.22 -13.08
C ALA A 287 -1.33 -11.50 -13.89
N ILE A 288 -0.31 -12.28 -13.54
CA ILE A 288 -0.16 -13.62 -14.07
C ILE A 288 -1.23 -14.49 -13.44
N TYR A 289 -2.07 -15.03 -14.31
CA TYR A 289 -3.09 -15.99 -13.96
C TYR A 289 -2.56 -17.41 -14.21
N GLY A 290 -2.91 -18.34 -13.33
CA GLY A 290 -2.87 -19.76 -13.63
C GLY A 290 -4.04 -20.11 -14.53
N THR A 291 -4.11 -21.34 -15.01
CA THR A 291 -5.21 -21.76 -15.87
C THR A 291 -5.95 -22.92 -15.23
N PHE A 292 -7.24 -22.74 -14.97
CA PHE A 292 -8.14 -23.85 -14.73
C PHE A 292 -8.57 -24.47 -16.04
N VAL A 293 -8.44 -25.79 -16.17
CA VAL A 293 -8.93 -26.55 -17.32
C VAL A 293 -10.05 -27.47 -16.85
N LEU A 294 -11.22 -27.33 -17.45
CA LEU A 294 -12.39 -28.13 -17.13
C LEU A 294 -12.22 -29.53 -17.74
N VAL A 295 -12.23 -30.58 -16.91
CA VAL A 295 -12.07 -31.96 -17.35
C VAL A 295 -13.26 -32.83 -16.95
N LYS A 296 -13.54 -33.90 -17.70
CA LYS A 296 -14.57 -34.89 -17.37
C LYS A 296 -14.39 -35.55 -16.00
N ASN A 297 -15.47 -36.14 -15.48
CA ASN A 297 -15.49 -36.82 -14.18
C ASN A 297 -14.58 -38.07 -14.13
N ASP A 298 -14.33 -38.72 -15.26
CA ASP A 298 -13.46 -39.90 -15.36
C ASP A 298 -11.98 -39.56 -15.58
N TRP A 299 -11.62 -38.27 -15.56
CA TRP A 299 -10.25 -37.82 -15.73
C TRP A 299 -9.33 -38.38 -14.63
N GLN A 300 -8.17 -38.88 -15.04
CA GLN A 300 -7.16 -39.46 -14.14
C GLN A 300 -5.91 -38.58 -14.07
N ALA A 301 -5.38 -38.38 -12.87
CA ALA A 301 -4.28 -37.48 -12.54
C ALA A 301 -2.88 -37.87 -13.10
N LYS A 302 -2.81 -38.74 -14.11
CA LYS A 302 -1.52 -39.20 -14.66
C LYS A 302 -0.80 -38.14 -15.50
N PHE A 303 -1.49 -37.11 -15.97
CA PHE A 303 -0.90 -36.01 -16.75
C PHE A 303 -1.59 -34.69 -16.41
N SER A 304 -0.84 -33.59 -16.28
CA SER A 304 -1.46 -32.26 -16.26
C SER A 304 -2.23 -32.02 -17.57
N PRO A 305 -3.44 -31.44 -17.54
CA PRO A 305 -4.13 -31.10 -18.77
C PRO A 305 -3.30 -30.07 -19.56
N GLU A 306 -3.31 -30.19 -20.88
CA GLU A 306 -2.70 -29.16 -21.73
C GLU A 306 -3.61 -27.93 -21.73
N ALA A 307 -3.10 -26.80 -21.27
CA ALA A 307 -3.83 -25.54 -21.34
C ALA A 307 -4.01 -25.14 -22.82
N PRO A 308 -5.22 -24.75 -23.27
CA PRO A 308 -5.41 -24.21 -24.61
C PRO A 308 -4.49 -23.01 -24.83
N ALA A 309 -3.99 -22.82 -26.05
CA ALA A 309 -3.18 -21.65 -26.38
C ALA A 309 -3.90 -20.35 -26.00
N HIS A 310 -3.19 -19.40 -25.41
CA HIS A 310 -3.79 -18.09 -25.11
C HIS A 310 -4.19 -17.40 -26.43
N PRO A 311 -5.36 -16.74 -26.48
CA PRO A 311 -5.69 -15.89 -27.59
C PRO A 311 -4.61 -14.83 -27.83
N ARG A 312 -4.46 -14.42 -29.10
CA ARG A 312 -3.60 -13.28 -29.44
C ARG A 312 -4.22 -12.02 -28.84
N ALA A 313 -3.67 -11.56 -27.73
CA ALA A 313 -4.09 -10.33 -27.10
C ALA A 313 -3.90 -9.16 -28.09
N LYS A 314 -4.97 -8.40 -28.35
CA LYS A 314 -4.90 -7.11 -29.04
C LYS A 314 -4.51 -6.06 -27.99
N HIS A 315 -3.22 -5.97 -27.69
CA HIS A 315 -2.77 -4.97 -26.71
C HIS A 315 -3.00 -3.56 -27.27
N PRO A 316 -3.74 -2.67 -26.59
CA PRO A 316 -3.56 -1.24 -26.84
C PRO A 316 -2.09 -0.91 -26.58
N LYS A 317 -1.50 -0.07 -27.42
CA LYS A 317 -0.13 0.42 -27.18
C LYS A 317 -0.16 1.31 -25.94
N LEU A 318 0.17 0.73 -24.79
CA LEU A 318 0.49 1.52 -23.61
C LEU A 318 1.75 2.35 -23.87
N PRO A 319 1.91 3.50 -23.21
CA PRO A 319 3.14 4.25 -23.30
C PRO A 319 4.30 3.40 -22.78
N ASP A 320 5.35 3.30 -23.59
CA ASP A 320 6.58 2.59 -23.26
C ASP A 320 7.52 3.45 -22.40
N ASP A 321 8.65 2.88 -21.99
CA ASP A 321 9.68 3.57 -21.22
C ASP A 321 10.16 4.85 -21.91
N THR A 322 10.25 4.83 -23.25
CA THR A 322 10.69 5.98 -24.06
C THR A 322 9.74 7.16 -23.90
N PHE A 323 8.43 6.91 -23.93
CA PHE A 323 7.43 7.94 -23.68
C PHE A 323 7.62 8.59 -22.31
N TRP A 324 7.70 7.78 -21.24
CA TRP A 324 7.79 8.29 -19.86
C TRP A 324 9.08 9.06 -19.61
N ILE A 325 10.20 8.57 -20.14
CA ILE A 325 11.50 9.26 -20.09
C ILE A 325 11.42 10.59 -20.83
N SER A 326 10.82 10.64 -22.02
CA SER A 326 10.67 11.87 -22.80
C SER A 326 9.77 12.87 -22.08
N LEU A 327 8.61 12.45 -21.58
CA LEU A 327 7.66 13.30 -20.86
C LEU A 327 8.31 13.90 -19.62
N ARG A 328 9.02 13.09 -18.82
CA ARG A 328 9.77 13.58 -17.66
C ARG A 328 10.79 14.62 -18.07
N LYS A 329 11.63 14.31 -19.08
CA LYS A 329 12.72 15.19 -19.51
C LYS A 329 12.19 16.54 -19.98
N ASP A 330 11.12 16.52 -20.75
CA ASP A 330 10.47 17.73 -21.27
C ASP A 330 9.83 18.56 -20.14
N LEU A 331 9.18 17.93 -19.16
CA LEU A 331 8.66 18.62 -17.98
C LEU A 331 9.79 19.23 -17.13
N ALA A 332 10.88 18.50 -16.92
CA ALA A 332 12.03 18.97 -16.14
C ALA A 332 12.78 20.13 -16.82
N ALA A 333 12.73 20.21 -18.16
CA ALA A 333 13.36 21.29 -18.93
C ALA A 333 12.62 22.64 -18.80
N ILE A 334 11.36 22.64 -18.32
CA ILE A 334 10.57 23.87 -18.15
C ILE A 334 10.44 24.19 -16.66
N GLN A 335 11.08 25.28 -16.25
CA GLN A 335 11.00 25.77 -14.87
C GLN A 335 9.55 26.10 -14.48
N ALA A 336 9.12 25.65 -13.30
CA ALA A 336 7.84 26.06 -12.73
C ALA A 336 7.85 27.56 -12.39
N ARG A 337 6.74 28.23 -12.64
CA ARG A 337 6.55 29.65 -12.32
C ARG A 337 5.24 29.82 -11.55
N PRO A 338 5.16 30.78 -10.63
CA PRO A 338 3.88 31.12 -10.02
C PRO A 338 2.91 31.75 -11.02
N GLY A 339 1.62 31.64 -10.71
CA GLY A 339 0.51 32.20 -11.46
C GLY A 339 0.18 31.45 -12.75
N ARG A 340 -0.71 32.05 -13.56
CA ARG A 340 -1.18 31.44 -14.82
C ARG A 340 -0.05 31.14 -15.81
N ASP A 341 1.00 31.95 -15.82
CA ASP A 341 2.18 31.72 -16.67
C ASP A 341 2.85 30.38 -16.37
N GLY A 342 2.68 29.86 -15.15
CA GLY A 342 3.13 28.53 -14.75
C GLY A 342 2.37 27.38 -15.40
N ILE A 343 1.17 27.61 -15.95
CA ILE A 343 0.28 26.55 -16.48
C ILE A 343 -0.23 26.88 -17.89
N THR A 344 0.61 27.51 -18.73
CA THR A 344 0.27 27.84 -20.12
C THR A 344 1.27 27.23 -21.12
N GLY A 345 0.93 27.31 -22.41
CA GLY A 345 1.79 26.90 -23.53
C GLY A 345 2.25 25.44 -23.44
N ARG A 346 3.50 25.19 -23.86
CA ARG A 346 4.07 23.83 -23.89
C ARG A 346 4.04 23.14 -22.52
N ARG A 347 4.19 23.87 -21.42
CA ARG A 347 4.15 23.26 -20.08
C ARG A 347 2.77 22.67 -19.81
N TYR A 348 1.71 23.42 -20.10
CA TYR A 348 0.34 22.95 -19.95
C TYR A 348 0.05 21.70 -20.77
N ASP A 349 0.51 21.67 -22.03
CA ASP A 349 0.34 20.49 -22.89
C ASP A 349 0.98 19.23 -22.28
N LEU A 350 2.18 19.38 -21.70
CA LEU A 350 2.87 18.28 -21.03
C LEU A 350 2.19 17.88 -19.71
N LEU A 351 1.70 18.86 -18.93
CA LEU A 351 0.93 18.59 -17.72
C LEU A 351 -0.36 17.83 -18.04
N ARG A 352 -1.07 18.23 -19.10
CA ARG A 352 -2.29 17.59 -19.59
C ARG A 352 -2.00 16.18 -20.06
N ALA A 353 -0.95 15.99 -20.85
CA ALA A 353 -0.50 14.67 -21.27
C ALA A 353 -0.17 13.75 -20.08
N LEU A 354 0.43 14.28 -19.01
CA LEU A 354 0.65 13.52 -17.78
C LEU A 354 -0.69 13.20 -17.09
N ASP A 355 -1.52 14.21 -16.82
CA ASP A 355 -2.78 14.06 -16.10
C ASP A 355 -3.74 13.08 -16.79
N ASP A 356 -3.89 13.17 -18.11
CA ASP A 356 -4.70 12.26 -18.92
C ASP A 356 -4.21 10.81 -18.84
N ARG A 357 -2.89 10.59 -18.74
CA ARG A 357 -2.31 9.23 -18.64
C ARG A 357 -2.43 8.67 -17.24
N LEU A 358 -2.29 9.50 -16.22
CA LEU A 358 -2.62 9.10 -14.85
C LEU A 358 -4.11 8.74 -14.76
N ALA A 359 -4.97 9.39 -15.56
CA ALA A 359 -6.42 9.18 -15.58
C ALA A 359 -6.88 7.82 -16.05
N THR A 360 -6.10 7.18 -16.90
CA THR A 360 -6.49 5.86 -17.40
C THR A 360 -6.24 4.76 -16.39
N TYR A 361 -5.44 5.01 -15.33
CA TYR A 361 -5.05 3.95 -14.40
C TYR A 361 -6.20 3.56 -13.46
N PRO A 362 -6.52 2.26 -13.34
CA PRO A 362 -7.60 1.81 -12.46
C PRO A 362 -7.29 2.16 -11.00
N VAL A 363 -8.27 2.71 -10.30
CA VAL A 363 -8.09 3.13 -8.89
C VAL A 363 -7.82 1.94 -7.97
N LEU A 364 -8.40 0.76 -8.24
CA LEU A 364 -8.11 -0.45 -7.46
C LEU A 364 -6.64 -0.88 -7.63
N ASP A 365 -6.12 -0.85 -8.87
CA ASP A 365 -4.73 -1.18 -9.17
C ASP A 365 -3.77 -0.21 -8.48
N ALA A 366 -4.10 1.09 -8.48
CA ALA A 366 -3.28 2.09 -7.82
C ALA A 366 -3.20 1.84 -6.31
N GLN A 367 -4.34 1.62 -5.67
CA GLN A 367 -4.38 1.35 -4.23
C GLN A 367 -3.66 0.06 -3.88
N GLU A 368 -3.92 -1.03 -4.61
CA GLU A 368 -3.27 -2.31 -4.39
C GLU A 368 -1.74 -2.18 -4.49
N CYS A 369 -1.23 -1.51 -5.52
CA CYS A 369 0.20 -1.22 -5.67
C CYS A 369 0.78 -0.53 -4.42
N TYR A 370 0.13 0.53 -3.91
CA TYR A 370 0.59 1.20 -2.70
C TYR A 370 0.59 0.31 -1.46
N LYS A 371 -0.45 -0.52 -1.27
CA LYS A 371 -0.50 -1.47 -0.14
C LYS A 371 0.68 -2.45 -0.17
N LEU A 372 0.91 -3.04 -1.33
CA LEU A 372 2.02 -3.96 -1.58
C LEU A 372 3.38 -3.29 -1.36
N LEU A 373 3.52 -2.02 -1.75
CA LEU A 373 4.72 -1.22 -1.50
C LEU A 373 4.97 -1.03 0.00
N GLN A 374 3.94 -0.72 0.77
CA GLN A 374 4.09 -0.52 2.22
C GLN A 374 4.49 -1.79 2.97
N ARG A 375 4.06 -2.95 2.46
CA ARG A 375 4.40 -4.25 3.04
C ARG A 375 5.69 -4.86 2.50
N GLU A 376 6.45 -4.11 1.70
CA GLU A 376 7.64 -4.60 1.00
C GLU A 376 7.37 -5.95 0.31
N MET A 377 6.35 -5.97 -0.55
CA MET A 377 5.93 -7.12 -1.36
C MET A 377 6.49 -7.01 -2.80
N PRO A 378 7.83 -7.02 -3.02
CA PRO A 378 8.44 -6.61 -4.28
C PRO A 378 8.05 -7.48 -5.48
N ARG A 379 7.70 -8.76 -5.25
CA ARG A 379 7.32 -9.69 -6.33
C ARG A 379 5.99 -9.31 -6.97
N GLU A 380 5.06 -8.83 -6.16
CA GLU A 380 3.77 -8.36 -6.66
C GLU A 380 3.93 -6.93 -7.18
N VAL A 381 4.60 -6.06 -6.44
CA VAL A 381 4.88 -4.68 -6.88
C VAL A 381 5.54 -4.63 -8.27
N SER A 382 6.41 -5.58 -8.64
CA SER A 382 7.19 -5.49 -9.88
C SER A 382 6.38 -5.42 -11.17
N GLY A 383 5.19 -6.02 -11.24
CA GLY A 383 4.33 -5.88 -12.43
C GLY A 383 3.78 -4.47 -12.56
N TYR A 384 3.36 -3.87 -11.44
CA TYR A 384 2.89 -2.49 -11.38
C TYR A 384 3.99 -1.48 -11.74
N LEU A 385 5.23 -1.70 -11.31
CA LEU A 385 6.35 -0.78 -11.57
C LEU A 385 6.91 -0.86 -12.99
N ARG A 386 6.70 -1.98 -13.70
CA ARG A 386 7.26 -2.17 -15.05
C ARG A 386 6.56 -1.34 -16.11
N ASN A 387 5.31 -0.93 -15.88
CA ASN A 387 4.51 -0.25 -16.90
C ASN A 387 3.64 0.86 -16.29
N GLY A 388 3.41 1.93 -17.07
CA GLY A 388 2.42 2.96 -16.74
C GLY A 388 2.87 3.99 -15.69
N PRO A 389 1.92 4.61 -14.97
CA PRO A 389 2.19 5.69 -14.01
C PRO A 389 3.24 5.40 -12.95
N PHE A 390 3.28 4.18 -12.40
CA PHE A 390 4.24 3.85 -11.35
C PHE A 390 5.67 3.72 -11.86
N TYR A 391 5.85 3.34 -13.13
CA TYR A 391 7.16 3.45 -13.78
C TYR A 391 7.65 4.90 -13.83
N PHE A 392 6.76 5.84 -14.20
CA PHE A 392 7.09 7.26 -14.18
C PHE A 392 7.45 7.75 -12.77
N GLN A 393 6.69 7.35 -11.74
CA GLN A 393 7.01 7.69 -10.35
C GLN A 393 8.37 7.12 -9.90
N ASP A 394 8.68 5.87 -10.26
CA ASP A 394 9.98 5.23 -9.99
C ASP A 394 11.12 5.98 -10.68
N LEU A 395 10.95 6.27 -11.98
CA LEU A 395 11.91 7.03 -12.78
C LEU A 395 12.23 8.38 -12.13
N VAL A 396 11.19 9.15 -11.77
CA VAL A 396 11.32 10.43 -11.08
C VAL A 396 12.11 10.29 -9.78
N MET A 397 11.81 9.28 -8.95
CA MET A 397 12.52 9.05 -7.70
C MET A 397 13.98 8.66 -7.91
N ARG A 398 14.28 7.80 -8.89
CA ARG A 398 15.66 7.41 -9.21
C ARG A 398 16.50 8.58 -9.71
N GLU A 399 15.91 9.50 -10.47
CA GLU A 399 16.62 10.70 -10.92
C GLU A 399 16.78 11.74 -9.81
N LEU A 400 15.76 11.91 -8.96
CA LEU A 400 15.89 12.72 -7.76
C LEU A 400 17.01 12.22 -6.85
N LEU A 401 17.04 10.92 -6.57
CA LEU A 401 18.10 10.31 -5.75
C LEU A 401 19.48 10.53 -6.38
N ARG A 402 19.62 10.34 -7.70
CA ARG A 402 20.86 10.63 -8.42
C ARG A 402 21.26 12.10 -8.37
N ALA A 403 20.30 13.03 -8.44
CA ALA A 403 20.57 14.46 -8.34
C ALA A 403 20.99 14.89 -6.92
N LEU A 404 20.64 14.10 -5.90
CA LEU A 404 21.01 14.32 -4.51
C LEU A 404 22.27 13.53 -4.09
N GLU A 405 22.74 12.59 -4.91
CA GLU A 405 23.99 11.86 -4.67
C GLU A 405 25.18 12.83 -4.66
N GLY A 406 25.83 12.96 -3.50
CA GLY A 406 26.95 13.90 -3.31
C GLY A 406 26.53 15.35 -3.10
N ASP A 407 25.23 15.64 -3.03
CA ASP A 407 24.73 16.97 -2.74
C ASP A 407 25.05 17.36 -1.29
N ARG A 408 25.61 18.56 -1.12
CA ARG A 408 25.98 19.09 0.20
C ARG A 408 24.74 19.68 0.87
N LYS A 409 24.88 20.04 2.16
CA LYS A 409 23.85 20.80 2.88
C LYS A 409 23.42 22.00 2.03
N PRO A 410 22.10 22.19 1.78
CA PRO A 410 21.62 23.24 0.90
C PRO A 410 22.02 24.62 1.44
N THR A 411 22.39 25.54 0.54
CA THR A 411 22.74 26.94 0.90
C THR A 411 21.54 27.87 0.91
N HIS A 412 20.40 27.41 0.40
CA HIS A 412 19.16 28.14 0.26
C HIS A 412 17.99 27.24 0.63
N ARG A 413 16.80 27.83 0.76
CA ARG A 413 15.57 27.08 0.97
C ARG A 413 15.07 26.56 -0.36
N GLU A 414 14.76 25.27 -0.43
CA GLU A 414 14.13 24.67 -1.60
C GLU A 414 13.07 23.66 -1.19
N ILE A 415 12.09 23.50 -2.06
CA ILE A 415 11.07 22.47 -1.95
C ILE A 415 11.03 21.66 -3.23
N ILE A 416 10.93 20.35 -3.08
CA ILE A 416 10.88 19.40 -4.19
C ILE A 416 9.59 18.61 -4.05
N ALA A 417 8.74 18.62 -5.09
CA ALA A 417 7.55 17.77 -5.10
C ALA A 417 7.97 16.30 -5.29
N LEU A 418 7.52 15.42 -4.41
CA LEU A 418 7.72 13.98 -4.50
C LEU A 418 6.51 13.33 -5.21
N PRO A 419 6.69 12.18 -5.87
CA PRO A 419 5.55 11.38 -6.33
C PRO A 419 4.58 11.01 -5.20
N GLY A 420 3.27 11.03 -5.47
CA GLY A 420 2.21 10.63 -4.52
C GLY A 420 1.71 11.71 -3.53
N ARG A 421 2.01 13.00 -3.78
CA ARG A 421 1.66 14.21 -2.98
C ARG A 421 2.64 14.65 -1.90
N GLY A 422 3.70 13.91 -1.63
CA GLY A 422 4.72 14.34 -0.66
C GLY A 422 5.58 15.49 -1.15
N PHE A 423 6.29 16.13 -0.22
CA PHE A 423 7.31 17.13 -0.51
C PHE A 423 8.61 16.83 0.26
N PHE A 424 9.73 17.18 -0.34
CA PHE A 424 11.03 17.21 0.33
C PHE A 424 11.45 18.67 0.48
N TYR A 425 11.42 19.17 1.71
CA TYR A 425 11.79 20.53 2.06
C TYR A 425 13.22 20.55 2.60
N ARG A 426 14.05 21.43 2.07
CA ARG A 426 15.48 21.49 2.39
C ARG A 426 15.89 22.93 2.71
N THR A 427 16.60 23.12 3.81
CA THR A 427 17.11 24.43 4.24
C THR A 427 18.50 24.30 4.85
N PRO A 428 19.23 25.42 5.02
CA PRO A 428 20.48 25.43 5.78
C PRO A 428 20.35 24.93 7.23
N ASP A 429 19.13 24.82 7.77
CA ASP A 429 18.87 24.31 9.12
C ASP A 429 18.55 22.81 9.16
N GLY A 430 18.23 22.21 8.02
CA GLY A 430 17.96 20.79 7.90
C GLY A 430 16.95 20.48 6.82
N GLU A 431 16.65 19.19 6.68
CA GLU A 431 15.81 18.67 5.62
C GLU A 431 14.67 17.82 6.20
N VAL A 432 13.48 17.97 5.65
CA VAL A 432 12.26 17.35 6.15
C VAL A 432 11.48 16.72 5.01
N LEU A 433 11.05 15.47 5.20
CA LEU A 433 10.09 14.81 4.32
C LEU A 433 8.69 15.08 4.83
N LEU A 434 7.88 15.81 4.06
CA LEU A 434 6.48 16.09 4.34
C LEU A 434 5.59 15.13 3.57
N SER A 435 4.86 14.28 4.29
CA SER A 435 3.92 13.27 3.77
C SER A 435 4.47 12.48 2.59
N PRO A 436 5.70 11.92 2.68
CA PRO A 436 6.21 11.15 1.57
C PRO A 436 5.29 9.97 1.30
N SER A 437 5.13 9.68 0.03
CA SER A 437 4.21 8.68 -0.55
C SER A 437 4.89 7.91 -1.68
N ALA A 438 6.16 8.24 -1.95
CA ALA A 438 6.86 7.85 -3.15
C ALA A 438 7.56 6.50 -3.01
N LEU A 439 7.86 5.90 -4.16
CA LEU A 439 8.79 4.79 -4.25
C LEU A 439 10.16 5.20 -3.72
N HIS A 440 10.84 4.28 -3.05
CA HIS A 440 12.22 4.48 -2.59
C HIS A 440 12.45 5.66 -1.62
N THR A 441 11.42 6.27 -1.01
CA THR A 441 11.59 7.39 -0.07
C THR A 441 12.60 7.09 1.03
N HIS A 442 12.63 5.86 1.55
CA HIS A 442 13.59 5.45 2.56
C HIS A 442 15.06 5.69 2.20
N ARG A 443 15.40 5.83 0.90
CA ARG A 443 16.75 6.15 0.44
C ARG A 443 17.15 7.61 0.67
N LEU A 444 16.19 8.50 0.97
CA LEU A 444 16.44 9.90 1.35
C LEU A 444 16.81 10.04 2.84
N LEU A 445 16.53 9.03 3.66
CA LEU A 445 16.76 9.10 5.12
C LEU A 445 18.18 9.52 5.54
N PRO A 446 19.27 9.13 4.84
CA PRO A 446 20.63 9.55 5.24
C PRO A 446 20.87 11.06 5.29
N ILE A 447 20.02 11.86 4.64
CA ILE A 447 20.15 13.33 4.56
C ILE A 447 18.95 14.05 5.18
N VAL A 448 18.06 13.35 5.89
CA VAL A 448 16.80 13.91 6.41
C VAL A 448 16.90 14.06 7.93
N SER A 449 16.44 15.20 8.44
CA SER A 449 16.33 15.50 9.85
C SER A 449 15.02 15.02 10.48
N ALA A 450 13.93 14.93 9.72
CA ALA A 450 12.64 14.41 10.19
C ALA A 450 11.71 13.93 9.06
N VAL A 451 10.80 13.02 9.39
CA VAL A 451 9.70 12.58 8.52
C VAL A 451 8.37 12.95 9.14
N LEU A 452 7.49 13.60 8.38
CA LEU A 452 6.18 14.05 8.82
C LEU A 452 5.08 13.32 8.04
N PHE A 453 4.05 12.80 8.70
CA PHE A 453 2.93 12.14 8.03
C PHE A 453 1.62 12.88 8.27
N ALA A 454 1.05 13.48 7.21
CA ALA A 454 -0.21 14.21 7.32
C ALA A 454 -1.46 13.33 7.37
N ALA A 455 -1.51 12.19 6.67
CA ALA A 455 -2.62 11.25 6.72
C ALA A 455 -2.14 9.86 7.12
N SER A 456 -2.12 9.59 8.43
CA SER A 456 -1.50 8.39 8.98
C SER A 456 -2.27 7.08 8.73
N ARG A 457 -3.53 7.14 8.28
CA ARG A 457 -4.34 5.97 7.89
C ARG A 457 -4.48 5.76 6.39
N ASP A 458 -4.17 6.78 5.59
CA ASP A 458 -4.21 6.64 4.13
C ASP A 458 -3.10 5.67 3.71
N PRO A 459 -3.41 4.48 3.16
CA PRO A 459 -2.40 3.50 2.77
C PRO A 459 -1.41 4.04 1.71
N MET A 460 -1.74 5.12 1.01
CA MET A 460 -0.88 5.78 0.03
C MET A 460 0.09 6.79 0.67
N GLN A 461 -0.26 7.34 1.84
CA GLN A 461 0.60 8.28 2.58
C GLN A 461 1.26 7.65 3.81
N ARG A 462 0.77 6.48 4.22
CA ARG A 462 1.43 5.60 5.17
C ARG A 462 2.72 5.08 4.52
N GLN A 463 3.89 5.34 5.12
CA GLN A 463 5.17 4.84 4.63
C GLN A 463 5.84 3.93 5.65
N ASP A 464 5.33 2.71 5.77
CA ASP A 464 5.83 1.73 6.73
C ASP A 464 7.34 1.44 6.55
N PRO A 465 7.87 1.20 5.33
CA PRO A 465 9.29 0.90 5.14
C PRO A 465 10.19 2.09 5.46
N THR A 466 9.73 3.31 5.19
CA THR A 466 10.44 4.55 5.54
C THR A 466 10.44 4.75 7.04
N THR A 467 9.30 4.51 7.71
CA THR A 467 9.16 4.66 9.16
C THR A 467 10.06 3.68 9.91
N VAL A 468 10.07 2.40 9.52
CA VAL A 468 10.93 1.39 10.16
C VAL A 468 12.41 1.77 10.05
N ARG A 469 12.86 2.19 8.87
CA ARG A 469 14.26 2.58 8.63
C ARG A 469 14.62 3.89 9.33
N ALA A 470 13.73 4.87 9.35
CA ALA A 470 13.92 6.13 10.08
C ALA A 470 14.17 5.86 11.57
N ARG A 471 13.37 4.98 12.19
CA ARG A 471 13.58 4.56 13.59
C ARG A 471 14.92 3.88 13.81
N GLN A 472 15.33 2.98 12.92
CA GLN A 472 16.64 2.33 13.01
C GLN A 472 17.79 3.35 12.98
N GLN A 473 17.60 4.45 12.25
CA GLN A 473 18.55 5.57 12.16
C GLN A 473 18.32 6.65 13.23
N LYS A 474 17.35 6.47 14.13
CA LYS A 474 16.94 7.45 15.16
C LYS A 474 16.53 8.81 14.56
N ILE A 475 15.98 8.80 13.35
CA ILE A 475 15.39 9.97 12.71
C ILE A 475 13.96 10.14 13.26
N PRO A 476 13.59 11.33 13.78
CA PRO A 476 12.24 11.61 14.24
C PRO A 476 11.19 11.33 13.17
N VAL A 477 10.13 10.63 13.56
CA VAL A 477 8.95 10.37 12.72
C VAL A 477 7.74 10.97 13.42
N LEU A 478 7.29 12.13 12.95
CA LEU A 478 6.15 12.85 13.51
C LEU A 478 4.89 12.38 12.78
N ALA A 479 4.02 11.67 13.51
CA ALA A 479 2.80 11.08 12.98
C ALA A 479 1.66 11.15 14.00
N HIS A 480 0.44 10.96 13.54
CA HIS A 480 -0.75 10.91 14.40
C HIS A 480 -0.68 9.70 15.35
N LEU A 481 -1.31 9.79 16.54
CA LEU A 481 -1.27 8.73 17.56
C LEU A 481 -1.75 7.37 17.07
N SER A 482 -2.61 7.36 16.04
CA SER A 482 -3.15 6.13 15.44
C SER A 482 -2.21 5.47 14.44
N PHE A 483 -1.03 6.05 14.18
CA PHE A 483 -0.06 5.47 13.26
C PHE A 483 0.62 4.27 13.91
N HIS A 484 0.55 3.11 13.26
CA HIS A 484 1.14 1.87 13.76
C HIS A 484 1.81 1.11 12.62
N VAL A 485 2.94 0.44 12.90
CA VAL A 485 3.59 -0.50 11.97
C VAL A 485 3.40 -1.93 12.50
N PRO A 486 2.88 -2.88 11.71
CA PRO A 486 2.60 -4.24 12.18
C PRO A 486 3.86 -5.04 12.50
N GLY A 487 3.65 -6.13 13.24
CA GLY A 487 4.75 -6.98 13.74
C GLY A 487 5.65 -6.30 14.77
N ARG A 488 5.43 -5.01 15.05
CA ARG A 488 6.22 -4.20 15.99
C ARG A 488 5.37 -3.56 17.09
N GLY A 489 4.13 -4.03 17.27
CA GLY A 489 3.16 -3.54 18.25
C GLY A 489 2.69 -2.11 18.00
N ALA A 490 1.94 -1.54 18.95
CA ALA A 490 1.88 -0.08 19.05
C ALA A 490 3.32 0.36 19.33
N LEU A 491 4.00 0.82 18.29
CA LEU A 491 5.33 1.40 18.45
C LEU A 491 5.19 2.43 19.57
N ASP A 492 5.93 2.23 20.67
CA ASP A 492 6.17 3.29 21.64
C ASP A 492 7.03 4.31 20.88
N LEU A 493 6.33 5.19 20.15
CA LEU A 493 6.87 6.27 19.36
C LEU A 493 6.99 7.42 20.36
N PRO A 494 8.18 7.68 20.94
CA PRO A 494 8.37 8.87 21.77
C PRO A 494 8.03 10.15 21.00
N ASP A 495 8.03 10.06 19.66
CA ASP A 495 7.77 11.13 18.71
C ASP A 495 6.31 11.18 18.22
N LEU A 496 5.36 10.51 18.90
CA LEU A 496 3.93 10.77 18.66
C LEU A 496 3.62 12.22 19.01
N VAL A 497 3.30 13.02 17.99
CA VAL A 497 3.00 14.42 18.19
C VAL A 497 1.53 14.58 18.58
N LYS A 498 1.31 15.44 19.57
CA LYS A 498 -0.03 15.90 19.96
C LYS A 498 -0.32 17.19 19.22
N PRO A 499 -1.57 17.50 18.89
CA PRO A 499 -1.88 18.80 18.32
C PRO A 499 -1.31 19.95 19.18
N GLY A 500 -0.61 20.87 18.54
CA GLY A 500 0.09 21.99 19.18
C GLY A 500 1.46 21.68 19.78
N SER A 501 1.93 20.42 19.78
CA SER A 501 3.27 20.09 20.26
C SER A 501 4.34 20.52 19.27
N GLU A 502 5.50 20.92 19.79
CA GLU A 502 6.67 21.32 18.99
C GLU A 502 7.83 20.34 19.15
N THR A 503 8.48 20.03 18.04
CA THR A 503 9.68 19.20 17.99
C THR A 503 10.79 19.97 17.27
N LYS A 504 11.97 20.03 17.90
CA LYS A 504 13.17 20.63 17.29
C LYS A 504 13.95 19.55 16.54
N VAL A 505 14.30 19.80 15.29
CA VAL A 505 15.05 18.87 14.43
C VAL A 505 16.14 19.60 13.64
N GLY A 506 17.12 18.85 13.13
CA GLY A 506 18.25 19.43 12.41
C GLY A 506 19.09 20.37 13.29
N THR A 507 19.62 21.44 12.70
CA THR A 507 20.40 22.47 13.41
C THR A 507 19.57 23.63 13.92
N GLY A 508 18.30 23.75 13.52
CA GLY A 508 17.46 24.90 13.91
C GLY A 508 15.99 24.84 13.52
N LEU A 509 15.50 23.74 12.95
CA LEU A 509 14.09 23.64 12.55
C LEU A 509 13.20 23.36 13.76
N VAL A 510 12.08 24.08 13.84
CA VAL A 510 10.99 23.84 14.79
C VAL A 510 9.77 23.37 14.01
N ILE A 511 9.25 22.20 14.38
CA ILE A 511 8.09 21.59 13.73
C ILE A 511 6.94 21.54 14.72
N ARG A 512 5.83 22.20 14.39
CA ARG A 512 4.60 22.25 15.19
C ARG A 512 3.50 21.44 14.52
N ALA A 513 2.89 20.53 15.25
CA ALA A 513 1.73 19.76 14.78
C ALA A 513 0.45 20.62 14.84
N LEU A 514 -0.37 20.58 13.77
CA LEU A 514 -1.58 21.39 13.60
C LEU A 514 -2.81 20.50 13.49
N ALA A 515 -3.71 20.58 14.47
CA ALA A 515 -5.02 19.93 14.46
C ALA A 515 -5.84 20.41 15.67
N ASP A 516 -7.14 20.13 15.66
CA ASP A 516 -7.98 20.27 16.86
C ASP A 516 -7.97 18.99 17.70
N ILE A 517 -8.15 19.16 19.01
CA ILE A 517 -8.61 18.09 19.89
C ILE A 517 -10.07 18.40 20.19
N ASP A 518 -10.99 17.52 19.81
CA ASP A 518 -12.41 17.76 20.08
C ASP A 518 -12.72 17.71 21.59
N GLU A 519 -13.93 18.12 21.98
CA GLU A 519 -14.37 18.14 23.38
C GLU A 519 -14.29 16.77 24.08
N ARG A 520 -14.22 15.68 23.31
CA ARG A 520 -14.11 14.29 23.80
C ARG A 520 -12.66 13.80 23.83
N GLY A 521 -11.69 14.66 23.54
CA GLY A 521 -10.27 14.30 23.48
C GLY A 521 -9.88 13.56 22.20
N ARG A 522 -10.73 13.54 21.17
CA ARG A 522 -10.44 12.85 19.90
C ARG A 522 -9.63 13.77 19.00
N VAL A 523 -8.60 13.21 18.39
CA VAL A 523 -7.74 13.87 17.42
C VAL A 523 -8.16 13.43 16.01
N PRO A 524 -8.25 14.34 15.03
CA PRO A 524 -8.56 13.98 13.65
C PRO A 524 -7.50 13.05 13.07
N MET A 525 -7.92 12.19 12.14
CA MET A 525 -7.06 11.17 11.54
C MET A 525 -5.96 11.75 10.62
N THR A 526 -6.12 13.01 10.25
CA THR A 526 -5.15 13.82 9.53
C THR A 526 -4.58 14.91 10.44
N MET A 527 -3.35 15.33 10.18
CA MET A 527 -2.64 16.33 10.96
C MET A 527 -1.78 17.21 10.05
N GLY A 528 -1.92 18.51 10.20
CA GLY A 528 -1.06 19.48 9.54
C GLY A 528 0.26 19.70 10.28
N TYR A 529 1.19 20.40 9.63
CA TYR A 529 2.47 20.78 10.20
C TYR A 529 2.83 22.21 9.83
N GLN A 530 3.38 22.94 10.79
CA GLN A 530 4.13 24.17 10.57
C GLN A 530 5.61 23.87 10.79
N ILE A 531 6.46 24.31 9.86
CA ILE A 531 7.91 24.19 9.91
C ILE A 531 8.47 25.61 9.92
N THR A 532 9.16 25.99 11.00
CA THR A 532 9.81 27.29 11.14
C THR A 532 11.31 27.08 11.27
N ASP A 533 12.10 27.81 10.49
CA ASP A 533 13.57 27.76 10.57
C ASP A 533 14.15 28.79 11.54
N SER A 534 15.47 28.77 11.74
CA SER A 534 16.16 29.64 12.69
C SER A 534 16.13 31.14 12.31
N HIS A 535 15.77 31.45 11.07
CA HIS A 535 15.60 32.81 10.56
C HIS A 535 14.13 33.27 10.57
N GLY A 536 13.22 32.44 11.10
CA GLY A 536 11.79 32.75 11.18
C GLY A 536 11.01 32.46 9.90
N PHE A 537 11.64 31.89 8.86
CA PHE A 537 10.92 31.48 7.66
C PHE A 537 9.95 30.36 8.00
N THR A 538 8.70 30.49 7.56
CA THR A 538 7.63 29.57 7.95
C THR A 538 6.96 28.92 6.75
N LEU A 539 7.03 27.59 6.69
CA LEU A 539 6.25 26.74 5.79
C LEU A 539 5.10 26.10 6.57
N VAL A 540 3.88 26.18 6.04
CA VAL A 540 2.68 25.55 6.62
C VAL A 540 2.09 24.57 5.62
N ALA A 541 1.77 23.36 6.09
CA ALA A 541 1.01 22.35 5.37
C ALA A 541 -0.16 21.91 6.26
N PRO A 542 -1.39 22.42 6.08
CA PRO A 542 -2.50 22.23 7.00
C PRO A 542 -3.12 20.83 6.96
N ALA A 543 -2.72 19.98 6.00
CA ALA A 543 -3.42 18.72 5.71
C ALA A 543 -4.92 18.98 5.47
N LEU A 544 -5.83 18.09 5.89
CA LEU A 544 -7.28 18.25 5.75
C LEU A 544 -7.99 18.76 7.02
N SER A 545 -7.29 18.86 8.15
CA SER A 545 -7.89 19.05 9.47
C SER A 545 -7.41 20.29 10.22
N ALA A 546 -6.28 20.89 9.84
CA ALA A 546 -5.79 22.07 10.53
C ALA A 546 -6.66 23.28 10.21
N ARG A 547 -6.76 24.18 11.17
CA ARG A 547 -7.46 25.45 11.03
C ARG A 547 -6.51 26.63 11.17
N PRO A 548 -6.86 27.81 10.64
CA PRO A 548 -5.97 28.96 10.70
C PRO A 548 -5.60 29.42 12.13
N GLU A 549 -6.39 29.10 13.15
CA GLU A 549 -6.09 29.38 14.57
C GLU A 549 -4.98 28.49 15.15
N HIS A 550 -4.63 27.38 14.50
CA HIS A 550 -3.58 26.47 15.00
C HIS A 550 -2.17 26.96 14.67
N VAL A 551 -2.03 27.79 13.64
CA VAL A 551 -0.76 28.34 13.18
C VAL A 551 -0.29 29.44 14.13
N GLN A 552 0.96 29.35 14.57
CA GLN A 552 1.59 30.33 15.44
C GLN A 552 2.81 30.92 14.75
N LEU A 553 2.63 32.10 14.16
CA LEU A 553 3.74 32.79 13.50
C LEU A 553 4.70 33.39 14.53
N PRO A 554 6.02 33.43 14.23
CA PRO A 554 6.98 34.15 15.06
C PRO A 554 6.60 35.63 15.20
N ASP A 555 6.92 36.26 16.34
CA ASP A 555 6.69 37.70 16.55
C ASP A 555 7.39 38.58 15.50
N SER A 556 8.48 38.07 14.90
CA SER A 556 9.22 38.72 13.82
C SER A 556 8.54 38.63 12.46
N ALA A 557 7.51 37.79 12.31
CA ALA A 557 6.75 37.70 11.07
C ALA A 557 5.82 38.92 10.95
N ASP A 558 5.68 39.44 9.74
CA ASP A 558 4.73 40.51 9.38
C ASP A 558 3.26 40.03 9.36
N GLY A 559 2.95 39.01 10.17
CA GLY A 559 1.68 38.29 10.16
C GLY A 559 1.51 37.36 8.95
N ARG A 560 2.56 37.14 8.15
CA ARG A 560 2.49 36.30 6.94
C ARG A 560 3.15 34.94 7.09
N ILE A 561 2.62 33.98 6.34
CA ILE A 561 3.28 32.71 6.06
C ILE A 561 4.19 32.90 4.82
N ASP A 562 5.40 32.33 4.82
CA ASP A 562 6.24 32.39 3.61
C ASP A 562 5.74 31.41 2.55
N VAL A 563 5.49 30.16 2.95
CA VAL A 563 5.01 29.11 2.03
C VAL A 563 3.84 28.36 2.64
N LEU A 564 2.74 28.27 1.89
CA LEU A 564 1.59 27.45 2.23
C LEU A 564 1.47 26.30 1.22
N VAL A 565 1.59 25.05 1.65
CA VAL A 565 1.24 23.88 0.83
C VAL A 565 -0.23 23.58 1.06
N LEU A 566 -1.08 23.67 0.04
CA LEU A 566 -2.55 23.65 0.21
C LEU A 566 -3.26 22.84 -0.87
N ASP A 567 -4.14 21.92 -0.45
CA ASP A 567 -5.17 21.34 -1.31
C ASP A 567 -6.31 22.36 -1.46
N PRO A 568 -6.71 22.76 -2.68
CA PRO A 568 -7.76 23.76 -2.87
C PRO A 568 -9.14 23.32 -2.36
N ASP A 569 -9.33 22.02 -2.10
CA ASP A 569 -10.54 21.46 -1.47
C ASP A 569 -10.53 21.55 0.05
N HIS A 570 -9.45 22.02 0.66
CA HIS A 570 -9.42 22.23 2.10
C HIS A 570 -10.61 23.11 2.52
N GLU A 571 -11.39 22.66 3.51
CA GLU A 571 -12.62 23.36 3.92
C GLU A 571 -12.36 24.82 4.30
N MET A 572 -11.17 25.09 4.86
CA MET A 572 -10.72 26.42 5.28
C MET A 572 -9.67 27.05 4.32
N ALA A 573 -9.61 26.61 3.05
CA ALA A 573 -8.58 27.06 2.10
C ALA A 573 -8.49 28.59 1.99
N ASP A 574 -9.63 29.25 1.74
CA ASP A 574 -9.68 30.72 1.61
C ASP A 574 -9.33 31.43 2.91
N ASP A 575 -9.69 30.87 4.06
CA ASP A 575 -9.39 31.46 5.36
C ASP A 575 -7.88 31.42 5.66
N PHE A 576 -7.20 30.34 5.30
CA PHE A 576 -5.73 30.29 5.39
C PHE A 576 -5.08 31.37 4.51
N VAL A 577 -5.49 31.47 3.24
CA VAL A 577 -4.89 32.42 2.30
C VAL A 577 -5.21 33.86 2.69
N SER A 578 -6.46 34.17 3.04
CA SER A 578 -6.89 35.52 3.38
C SER A 578 -6.32 36.01 4.71
N LYS A 579 -6.27 35.16 5.74
CA LYS A 579 -5.76 35.50 7.08
C LYS A 579 -4.24 35.72 7.07
N PHE A 580 -3.49 34.83 6.42
CA PHE A 580 -2.02 34.84 6.48
C PHE A 580 -1.34 35.41 5.24
N ARG A 581 -2.08 35.70 4.17
CA ARG A 581 -1.56 36.23 2.89
C ARG A 581 -0.20 35.63 2.49
N PRO A 582 -0.11 34.29 2.32
CA PRO A 582 1.15 33.62 2.11
C PRO A 582 1.93 34.26 0.97
N ARG A 583 3.26 34.35 1.06
CA ARG A 583 4.06 34.85 -0.08
C ARG A 583 3.90 33.94 -1.29
N LEU A 584 3.88 32.62 -1.04
CA LEU A 584 3.68 31.58 -2.03
C LEU A 584 2.74 30.49 -1.50
N THR A 585 1.76 30.10 -2.30
CA THR A 585 0.91 28.93 -2.09
C THR A 585 1.27 27.86 -3.12
N ILE A 586 1.71 26.69 -2.66
CA ILE A 586 2.01 25.53 -3.51
C ILE A 586 0.80 24.60 -3.48
N LEU A 587 0.24 24.33 -4.64
CA LEU A 587 -0.90 23.43 -4.77
C LEU A 587 -0.47 21.98 -4.59
N GLU A 588 -1.15 21.26 -3.70
CA GLU A 588 -0.99 19.80 -3.54
C GLU A 588 -2.22 19.02 -4.03
N GLY A 589 -2.08 17.71 -4.22
CA GLY A 589 -3.20 16.85 -4.66
C GLY A 589 -3.38 16.72 -6.18
N PHE A 590 -2.43 17.22 -6.97
CA PHE A 590 -2.43 17.14 -8.43
C PHE A 590 -1.40 16.15 -8.97
N LEU A 591 -1.59 15.72 -10.23
CA LEU A 591 -0.63 14.91 -11.00
C LEU A 591 -0.23 13.60 -10.30
N ASP A 592 -1.24 12.93 -9.75
CA ASP A 592 -1.11 11.63 -9.09
C ASP A 592 -2.09 10.61 -9.67
N VAL A 593 -1.88 9.34 -9.38
CA VAL A 593 -2.82 8.26 -9.74
C VAL A 593 -4.12 8.34 -8.94
N ARG A 594 -5.20 7.75 -9.46
CA ARG A 594 -6.51 7.72 -8.82
C ARG A 594 -6.47 7.15 -7.42
N ARG A 595 -7.15 7.86 -6.53
CA ARG A 595 -7.33 7.49 -5.12
C ARG A 595 -8.67 7.96 -4.59
N TRP A 596 -9.27 7.14 -3.74
CA TRP A 596 -10.39 7.54 -2.90
C TRP A 596 -9.86 8.26 -1.65
N LEU A 597 -10.49 9.37 -1.31
CA LEU A 597 -10.38 9.99 0.01
C LEU A 597 -11.61 9.54 0.82
N ASP A 598 -11.48 9.44 2.14
CA ASP A 598 -12.34 8.77 3.15
C ASP A 598 -13.89 8.95 3.06
N ASP A 599 -14.43 9.69 2.08
CA ASP A 599 -15.85 10.03 1.99
C ASP A 599 -16.35 10.39 0.58
N SER A 600 -15.49 10.38 -0.47
CA SER A 600 -15.93 10.86 -1.80
C SER A 600 -15.08 10.31 -2.95
N ARG A 601 -15.70 10.32 -4.14
CA ARG A 601 -15.24 9.87 -5.47
C ARG A 601 -13.72 9.95 -5.69
N PRO A 602 -13.13 9.13 -6.58
CA PRO A 602 -11.72 9.25 -6.94
C PRO A 602 -11.40 10.70 -7.35
N ARG A 603 -10.44 11.36 -6.68
CA ARG A 603 -10.18 12.82 -6.85
C ARG A 603 -8.86 13.18 -7.55
N SER A 604 -8.22 12.28 -8.30
CA SER A 604 -7.16 12.71 -9.22
C SER A 604 -7.77 13.09 -10.58
N HIS A 605 -7.00 13.75 -11.46
CA HIS A 605 -7.45 14.32 -12.75
C HIS A 605 -8.21 15.62 -12.62
N ARG A 606 -7.54 16.56 -11.95
CA ARG A 606 -8.08 17.87 -11.60
C ARG A 606 -7.26 18.98 -12.23
N LEU A 607 -6.49 18.71 -13.29
CA LEU A 607 -5.69 19.77 -13.92
C LEU A 607 -6.55 20.97 -14.35
N ASP A 608 -7.81 20.72 -14.74
CA ASP A 608 -8.80 21.76 -15.05
C ASP A 608 -9.17 22.67 -13.87
N GLU A 609 -8.91 22.23 -12.64
CA GLU A 609 -9.19 22.98 -11.42
C GLU A 609 -8.02 23.86 -10.97
N VAL A 610 -6.84 23.67 -11.56
CA VAL A 610 -5.63 24.42 -11.22
C VAL A 610 -5.77 25.89 -11.59
N GLU A 611 -6.26 26.21 -12.79
CA GLU A 611 -6.46 27.61 -13.21
C GLU A 611 -7.50 28.33 -12.32
N PRO A 612 -8.69 27.77 -12.05
CA PRO A 612 -9.62 28.34 -11.07
C PRO A 612 -9.01 28.53 -9.67
N ALA A 613 -8.19 27.58 -9.19
CA ALA A 613 -7.52 27.69 -7.89
C ALA A 613 -6.49 28.83 -7.88
N ILE A 614 -5.70 28.98 -8.96
CA ILE A 614 -4.77 30.11 -9.14
C ILE A 614 -5.54 31.42 -9.07
N GLU A 615 -6.59 31.57 -9.87
CA GLU A 615 -7.40 32.79 -9.90
C GLU A 615 -8.00 33.14 -8.53
N ARG A 616 -8.50 32.11 -7.82
CA ARG A 616 -9.13 32.26 -6.50
C ARG A 616 -8.13 32.76 -5.47
N PHE A 617 -6.99 32.10 -5.35
CA PHE A 617 -6.01 32.45 -4.31
C PHE A 617 -5.21 33.70 -4.65
N GLU A 618 -4.91 33.99 -5.91
CA GLU A 618 -4.27 35.26 -6.30
C GLU A 618 -5.12 36.49 -5.94
N LYS A 619 -6.44 36.40 -6.08
CA LYS A 619 -7.37 37.46 -5.62
C LYS A 619 -7.33 37.67 -4.10
N LEU A 620 -6.95 36.64 -3.34
CA LEU A 620 -6.77 36.71 -1.88
C LEU A 620 -5.35 37.18 -1.49
N GLY A 621 -4.47 37.46 -2.45
CA GLY A 621 -3.18 38.13 -2.22
C GLY A 621 -1.98 37.21 -2.03
N THR A 622 -1.99 36.01 -2.63
CA THR A 622 -0.84 35.08 -2.65
C THR A 622 -0.42 34.76 -4.09
N GLN A 623 0.85 34.40 -4.32
CA GLN A 623 1.25 33.76 -5.58
C GLN A 623 0.96 32.27 -5.51
N VAL A 624 0.57 31.64 -6.63
CA VAL A 624 0.19 30.22 -6.64
C VAL A 624 1.09 29.41 -7.55
N LEU A 625 1.59 28.27 -7.10
CA LEU A 625 2.55 27.43 -7.82
C LEU A 625 2.08 25.97 -7.89
N LEU A 626 2.17 25.37 -9.08
CA LEU A 626 2.00 23.93 -9.28
C LEU A 626 3.34 23.29 -9.66
N LEU A 627 3.83 22.37 -8.82
CA LEU A 627 5.03 21.57 -9.09
C LEU A 627 4.67 20.21 -9.67
N THR A 628 5.46 19.72 -10.63
CA THR A 628 5.37 18.32 -11.09
C THR A 628 6.23 17.40 -10.22
N PRO A 629 5.95 16.08 -10.18
CA PRO A 629 6.80 15.14 -9.45
C PRO A 629 8.27 15.24 -9.87
N GLY A 630 9.16 15.40 -8.88
CA GLY A 630 10.59 15.60 -9.03
C GLY A 630 11.02 17.04 -9.32
N GLN A 631 10.07 17.96 -9.51
CA GLN A 631 10.38 19.36 -9.79
C GLN A 631 10.79 20.08 -8.51
N ARG A 632 11.93 20.78 -8.60
CA ARG A 632 12.53 21.60 -7.54
C ARG A 632 12.12 23.06 -7.73
N PHE A 633 11.88 23.76 -6.63
CA PHE A 633 11.69 25.20 -6.60
C PHE A 633 12.50 25.83 -5.46
N VAL A 634 13.32 26.82 -5.79
CA VAL A 634 14.06 27.62 -4.81
C VAL A 634 13.10 28.64 -4.23
N LEU A 635 12.94 28.62 -2.91
CA LEU A 635 12.01 29.48 -2.22
C LEU A 635 12.63 30.87 -2.01
N PRO A 636 11.84 31.95 -2.12
CA PRO A 636 12.34 33.31 -1.95
C PRO A 636 12.96 33.50 -0.55
N GLY A 637 14.10 34.17 -0.50
CA GLY A 637 14.79 34.56 0.73
C GLY A 637 14.34 35.92 1.27
N SER A 638 14.79 36.27 2.47
CA SER A 638 14.61 37.60 3.08
C SER A 638 15.54 38.68 2.52
N ASP A 639 16.47 38.30 1.63
CA ASP A 639 17.62 39.12 1.25
C ASP A 639 17.52 39.70 -0.19
N ASP A 640 16.38 39.49 -0.88
CA ASP A 640 16.06 40.12 -2.17
C ASP A 640 15.05 41.27 -2.02
#